data_AF-A0A107EG93-F1
#
_entry.id   AF-A0A107EG93-F1
#
_cell.length_a   1.000
_cell.length_b   1.000
_cell.length_c   1.000
_cell.angle_alpha   90.00
_cell.angle_beta   90.00
_cell.angle_gamma   90.00
#
_symmetry.space_group_name_H-M   'P 1'
#
loop_
_entity.id
_entity.type
_entity.pdbx_description
1 polymer ?
#
loop_
_entity_poly.entity_id
_entity_poly.type
_entity_poly.pdbx_seq_one_letter_code
_entity_poly.pdbx_strand_id
1 'polypeptide(L)'
;MSEATVATHPDALINDPRTRLQSYRVFRAEIISSEKVRHSIEKAWRKVSREIDPWGYQPLPQRGLTYGRLVVDAFRDHARDLLEGLAEHSMHGRLNTETLARRALRIPDHAMSRLTRTGRFVDGALRILKPMSWWRRIAARLRLIGTPQGRKWQFVAYAPSTFRSEPHFDAALDFFLRHFTLPGSPDHLEQIGMIDDCIIRSARRIGIRSADGLAEFAKICRSVDAEQLSVYTQLGVIRSIDEVAWLEPLRWERFDVWDKSIANRQAKQSIARLLKLGVPRQNTTRLLGFWSRCAPEDLDRSLTALAARGYNNGPQIFDALGETLWRAHKPHNWNFVIDVLGTHELPKIALFDQFLERDSLPKAIADVARGLQARGATLDELAQAQDFLLTACDRRADPERVIALLMAEPHTVRCEQLAQCHNYAAYRSEDELEEFLGVLAQHGLGNAAGVLAFEAVYCSTIRTVNVGRLLALYRRLRDTSADPRATAKWVLEIGEKHLASFEYLMDALRVSTRTEFQQIRPFARIGRNVLEWAIEGRGYSTVEALRTWRRKARGIEEVQDHDWRAPVTRILLDDAAARGDFVHVNRNSSAFWNARRAECEDVCIRPVTGSDKESFDAYWARVAKLEPLLEMQSLPHVQHQLKATGGILAASLVRAAWHDSRVYEEQLTKFNAEVDALLDGFGPNTEVISELQADAISAVYGIDFRCSLERWDDLVGLDSHLADLTLRPYEMHFARRRAELKSNRKIDHSGIVAMRDAIDYARRFRQLVGTDIGRASDGLSPRQMREQQRSSTPQTLHRHLGVLLGVLPDSACDALSSEVEALGLESHEPDRRYEAAERISNFFDVELGDALPVSSKTLVAQLDETAGTALVRRLVDMPSQAPDGMQSADQDLVVALDRTATRVREVYGRWIHRQLDAFSGGIAAKDDGGYRAVVSKHGAAYFAKVATKLCSGDNVRMWQERRHSHLVVFDLARRRLSAMAMIYVEQISAIDRARPTLIMRAINTVADADSGHDATSIVRAFLSVGEQIAKENNLAAFAVPTNTDQHLLSNRNDIVDAVVNRCHGKKTDKSGGDEKSAPQDNQPRAVRLRRDEPFYGYEQGRAPADVLYILWSAADEARADTNAVSDALV
;
A
#
# COMPACT_ATOMS: atom_id res chain seq x y z
N MET A 1 58.13 -84.61 -33.55
CA MET A 1 58.69 -84.11 -34.83
C MET A 1 57.51 -83.51 -35.59
N SER A 2 57.18 -82.24 -35.36
CA SER A 2 57.85 -81.00 -35.79
C SER A 2 57.45 -80.60 -37.20
N GLU A 3 56.60 -79.58 -37.25
CA GLU A 3 56.27 -78.67 -38.36
C GLU A 3 56.02 -79.24 -39.76
N ALA A 4 54.75 -79.27 -40.15
CA ALA A 4 54.34 -79.13 -41.55
C ALA A 4 53.02 -78.33 -41.66
N THR A 5 53.10 -77.25 -42.42
CA THR A 5 52.04 -76.40 -42.99
C THR A 5 50.86 -77.15 -43.63
N VAL A 6 49.60 -76.73 -43.38
CA VAL A 6 48.47 -76.85 -44.34
C VAL A 6 47.45 -75.70 -44.22
N ALA A 7 47.15 -75.10 -45.38
CA ALA A 7 45.94 -74.40 -45.86
C ALA A 7 45.31 -73.18 -45.13
N THR A 8 45.30 -72.08 -45.89
CA THR A 8 44.24 -71.06 -45.98
C THR A 8 42.87 -71.62 -46.38
N HIS A 9 41.78 -71.18 -45.73
CA HIS A 9 40.41 -70.91 -46.27
C HIS A 9 39.38 -70.77 -45.11
N PRO A 10 38.20 -70.15 -45.30
CA PRO A 10 37.84 -69.03 -46.21
C PRO A 10 36.98 -67.93 -45.52
N ASP A 11 36.89 -66.75 -46.16
CA ASP A 11 35.97 -65.63 -45.79
C ASP A 11 34.45 -65.93 -45.93
N ALA A 12 34.04 -67.21 -46.01
CA ALA A 12 32.67 -67.61 -46.34
C ALA A 12 31.66 -67.51 -45.18
N LEU A 13 32.11 -67.55 -43.92
CA LEU A 13 31.22 -67.63 -42.74
C LEU A 13 30.62 -66.28 -42.29
N ILE A 14 31.13 -65.15 -42.78
CA ILE A 14 30.68 -63.79 -42.39
C ILE A 14 29.37 -63.38 -43.12
N ASN A 15 28.98 -64.13 -44.15
CA ASN A 15 27.80 -63.83 -44.98
C ASN A 15 26.54 -64.67 -44.68
N ASP A 16 26.60 -65.66 -43.79
CA ASP A 16 25.40 -66.44 -43.41
C ASP A 16 24.33 -65.55 -42.75
N PRO A 17 23.10 -65.45 -43.31
CA PRO A 17 21.99 -64.73 -42.70
C PRO A 17 21.64 -65.18 -41.28
N ARG A 18 21.84 -66.47 -40.95
CA ARG A 18 21.58 -67.03 -39.61
C ARG A 18 22.60 -66.52 -38.60
N THR A 19 23.90 -66.60 -38.91
CA THR A 19 24.98 -66.03 -38.09
C THR A 19 24.77 -64.53 -37.86
N ARG A 20 24.50 -63.77 -38.93
CA ARG A 20 24.21 -62.32 -38.85
C ARG A 20 22.97 -62.00 -38.01
N LEU A 21 21.94 -62.85 -38.01
CA LEU A 21 20.76 -62.69 -37.17
C LEU A 21 21.05 -63.03 -35.70
N GLN A 22 21.86 -64.06 -35.45
CA GLN A 22 22.26 -64.48 -34.11
C GLN A 22 23.12 -63.41 -33.43
N SER A 23 24.14 -62.86 -34.11
CA SER A 23 24.95 -61.75 -33.60
C SER A 23 24.09 -60.51 -33.26
N TYR A 24 23.08 -60.20 -34.08
CA TYR A 24 22.14 -59.10 -33.81
C TYR A 24 21.24 -59.37 -32.59
N ARG A 25 20.83 -60.63 -32.36
CA ARG A 25 20.05 -61.01 -31.17
C ARG A 25 20.87 -60.87 -29.88
N VAL A 26 22.14 -61.31 -29.89
CA VAL A 26 23.07 -61.15 -28.77
C VAL A 26 23.28 -59.66 -28.46
N PHE A 27 23.69 -58.86 -29.45
CA PHE A 27 23.86 -57.41 -29.34
C PHE A 27 22.62 -56.70 -28.79
N ARG A 28 21.42 -57.10 -29.23
CA ARG A 28 20.16 -56.53 -28.71
C ARG A 28 19.91 -56.90 -27.25
N ALA A 29 20.19 -58.14 -26.85
CA ALA A 29 20.02 -58.57 -25.46
C ALA A 29 21.01 -57.83 -24.54
N GLU A 30 22.27 -57.77 -24.93
CA GLU A 30 23.37 -57.10 -24.22
C GLU A 30 23.06 -55.62 -23.95
N ILE A 31 22.68 -54.85 -24.99
CA ILE A 31 22.31 -53.43 -24.83
C ILE A 31 21.09 -53.26 -23.94
N ILE A 32 20.04 -54.07 -24.09
CA ILE A 32 18.84 -53.98 -23.24
C ILE A 32 19.16 -54.30 -21.77
N SER A 33 20.10 -55.22 -21.53
CA SER A 33 20.58 -55.52 -20.17
C SER A 33 21.49 -54.45 -19.57
N SER A 34 22.04 -53.52 -20.36
CA SER A 34 22.94 -52.47 -19.87
C SER A 34 22.24 -51.52 -18.90
N GLU A 35 22.98 -51.11 -17.87
CA GLU A 35 22.48 -50.24 -16.79
C GLU A 35 21.93 -48.90 -17.33
N LYS A 36 22.63 -48.28 -18.29
CA LYS A 36 22.20 -47.04 -18.97
C LYS A 36 20.83 -47.19 -19.62
N VAL A 37 20.55 -48.32 -20.28
CA VAL A 37 19.26 -48.56 -20.95
C VAL A 37 18.18 -48.90 -19.95
N ARG A 38 18.46 -49.72 -18.93
CA ARG A 38 17.51 -50.02 -17.85
C ARG A 38 17.07 -48.76 -17.11
N HIS A 39 18.03 -47.90 -16.74
CA HIS A 39 17.75 -46.61 -16.11
C HIS A 39 16.90 -45.69 -17.00
N SER A 40 17.14 -45.67 -18.32
CA SER A 40 16.34 -44.91 -19.27
C SER A 40 14.89 -45.42 -19.37
N ILE A 41 14.70 -46.75 -19.38
CA ILE A 41 13.37 -47.38 -19.36
C ILE A 41 12.62 -47.03 -18.07
N GLU A 42 13.27 -47.13 -16.91
CA GLU A 42 12.70 -46.76 -15.61
C GLU A 42 12.32 -45.28 -15.57
N LYS A 43 13.22 -44.37 -15.99
CA LYS A 43 12.97 -42.92 -16.04
C LYS A 43 11.77 -42.58 -16.94
N ALA A 44 11.69 -43.19 -18.12
CA ALA A 44 10.57 -42.99 -19.03
C ALA A 44 9.26 -43.57 -18.47
N TRP A 45 9.33 -44.73 -17.79
CA TRP A 45 8.19 -45.28 -17.07
C TRP A 45 7.71 -44.38 -15.94
N ARG A 46 8.57 -43.72 -15.15
CA ARG A 46 8.13 -42.77 -14.10
C ARG A 46 7.28 -41.61 -14.65
N LYS A 47 7.46 -41.24 -15.92
CA LYS A 47 6.61 -40.26 -16.60
C LYS A 47 5.27 -40.87 -17.00
N VAL A 48 5.30 -42.02 -17.68
CA VAL A 48 4.08 -42.71 -18.16
C VAL A 48 3.20 -43.22 -17.01
N SER A 49 3.78 -43.67 -15.89
CA SER A 49 3.02 -44.12 -14.72
C SER A 49 2.18 -42.98 -14.13
N ARG A 50 2.74 -41.77 -14.04
CA ARG A 50 2.03 -40.55 -13.61
C ARG A 50 0.96 -40.06 -14.59
N GLU A 51 0.99 -40.51 -15.85
CA GLU A 51 -0.08 -40.27 -16.84
C GLU A 51 -1.23 -41.28 -16.67
N ILE A 52 -0.93 -42.51 -16.22
CA ILE A 52 -1.90 -43.58 -15.95
C ILE A 52 -2.60 -43.39 -14.60
N ASP A 53 -1.85 -43.03 -13.57
CA ASP A 53 -2.33 -42.85 -12.20
C ASP A 53 -1.55 -41.67 -11.55
N PRO A 54 -2.20 -40.53 -11.28
CA PRO A 54 -1.52 -39.37 -10.68
C PRO A 54 -1.27 -39.51 -9.16
N TRP A 55 -1.91 -40.46 -8.47
CA TRP A 55 -1.88 -40.57 -7.00
C TRP A 55 -1.00 -41.73 -6.49
N GLY A 56 -0.54 -42.63 -7.37
CA GLY A 56 0.30 -43.78 -7.00
C GLY A 56 1.42 -44.09 -8.00
N TYR A 57 2.62 -44.44 -7.51
CA TYR A 57 3.69 -44.93 -8.37
C TYR A 57 3.42 -46.37 -8.82
N GLN A 58 2.88 -46.53 -10.03
CA GLN A 58 2.71 -47.83 -10.66
C GLN A 58 4.09 -48.50 -10.90
N PRO A 59 4.31 -49.76 -10.47
CA PRO A 59 5.58 -50.45 -10.68
C PRO A 59 5.84 -50.75 -12.17
N LEU A 60 7.10 -50.87 -12.57
CA LEU A 60 7.50 -51.10 -13.97
C LEU A 60 6.93 -52.45 -14.48
N PRO A 61 6.00 -52.47 -15.46
CA PRO A 61 5.39 -53.71 -15.94
C PRO A 61 6.41 -54.57 -16.69
N GLN A 62 6.51 -55.85 -16.37
CA GLN A 62 7.52 -56.74 -16.95
C GLN A 62 7.26 -57.13 -18.41
N ARG A 63 6.02 -57.01 -18.90
CA ARG A 63 5.57 -57.36 -20.25
C ARG A 63 4.40 -56.45 -20.67
N GLY A 64 4.12 -56.41 -21.98
CA GLY A 64 3.01 -55.64 -22.55
C GLY A 64 3.45 -54.60 -23.58
N LEU A 65 2.48 -54.02 -24.31
CA LEU A 65 2.75 -53.09 -25.43
C LEU A 65 3.44 -51.80 -24.98
N THR A 66 3.03 -51.21 -23.84
CA THR A 66 3.62 -49.97 -23.31
C THR A 66 5.07 -50.18 -22.90
N TYR A 67 5.35 -51.22 -22.11
CA TYR A 67 6.72 -51.60 -21.75
C TYR A 67 7.57 -51.92 -22.99
N GLY A 68 7.03 -52.70 -23.93
CA GLY A 68 7.71 -53.06 -25.17
C GLY A 68 8.10 -51.85 -26.03
N ARG A 69 7.32 -50.77 -26.01
CA ARG A 69 7.68 -49.49 -26.66
C ARG A 69 8.84 -48.82 -25.95
N LEU A 70 8.75 -48.62 -24.62
CA LEU A 70 9.82 -48.02 -23.81
C LEU A 70 11.16 -48.75 -23.97
N VAL A 71 11.15 -50.09 -23.92
CA VAL A 71 12.33 -50.93 -24.14
C VAL A 71 12.90 -50.76 -25.55
N VAL A 72 12.05 -50.69 -26.58
CA VAL A 72 12.47 -50.55 -27.98
C VAL A 72 13.04 -49.16 -28.27
N ASP A 73 12.48 -48.11 -27.69
CA ASP A 73 12.94 -46.74 -27.89
C ASP A 73 14.25 -46.50 -27.13
N ALA A 74 14.35 -46.86 -25.84
CA ALA A 74 15.60 -46.77 -25.08
C ALA A 74 16.75 -47.60 -25.70
N PHE A 75 16.45 -48.80 -26.23
CA PHE A 75 17.40 -49.59 -27.01
C PHE A 75 17.89 -48.87 -28.27
N ARG A 76 17.00 -48.16 -29.00
CA ARG A 76 17.35 -47.42 -30.21
C ARG A 76 18.10 -46.14 -29.93
N ASP A 77 17.74 -45.41 -28.88
CA ASP A 77 18.49 -44.24 -28.45
C ASP A 77 19.92 -44.63 -28.06
N HIS A 78 20.11 -45.75 -27.34
CA HIS A 78 21.46 -46.27 -27.08
C HIS A 78 22.19 -46.74 -28.35
N ALA A 79 21.48 -47.36 -29.30
CA ALA A 79 22.07 -47.71 -30.60
C ALA A 79 22.47 -46.48 -31.44
N ARG A 80 21.81 -45.32 -31.25
CA ARG A 80 22.24 -44.04 -31.81
C ARG A 80 23.50 -43.53 -31.12
N ASP A 81 23.50 -43.44 -29.80
CA ASP A 81 24.66 -42.98 -29.01
C ASP A 81 25.93 -43.78 -29.37
N LEU A 82 25.80 -45.09 -29.59
CA LEU A 82 26.90 -45.94 -30.04
C LEU A 82 27.44 -45.57 -31.43
N LEU A 83 26.58 -45.16 -32.38
CA LEU A 83 27.03 -44.69 -33.70
C LEU A 83 27.66 -43.29 -33.65
N GLU A 84 27.22 -42.44 -32.73
CA GLU A 84 27.80 -41.11 -32.50
C GLU A 84 29.23 -41.24 -31.93
N GLY A 85 29.40 -42.00 -30.84
CA GLY A 85 30.73 -42.21 -30.24
C GLY A 85 31.73 -42.95 -31.14
N LEU A 86 31.25 -43.82 -32.04
CA LEU A 86 32.08 -44.49 -33.07
C LEU A 86 32.51 -43.56 -34.21
N ALA A 87 31.83 -42.43 -34.43
CA ALA A 87 32.19 -41.46 -35.46
C ALA A 87 33.32 -40.51 -35.02
N GLU A 88 33.47 -40.28 -33.71
CA GLU A 88 34.47 -39.37 -33.13
C GLU A 88 35.83 -40.05 -32.89
N HIS A 89 35.85 -41.34 -32.59
CA HIS A 89 37.06 -42.08 -32.19
C HIS A 89 37.50 -43.08 -33.27
N SER A 90 38.28 -42.63 -34.25
CA SER A 90 38.71 -43.47 -35.38
C SER A 90 39.80 -44.50 -35.01
N MET A 91 39.41 -45.61 -34.38
CA MET A 91 40.26 -46.78 -34.14
C MET A 91 39.79 -48.00 -34.95
N HIS A 92 40.70 -48.65 -35.67
CA HIS A 92 40.39 -49.79 -36.53
C HIS A 92 40.13 -51.05 -35.66
N GLY A 93 38.87 -51.51 -35.61
CA GLY A 93 38.51 -52.74 -34.89
C GLY A 93 37.02 -53.00 -34.63
N ARG A 94 36.11 -52.03 -34.80
CA ARG A 94 34.68 -52.13 -34.40
C ARG A 94 33.64 -52.20 -35.54
N LEU A 95 34.02 -52.68 -36.74
CA LEU A 95 33.13 -52.74 -37.91
C LEU A 95 31.80 -53.52 -37.69
N ASN A 96 31.83 -54.58 -36.89
CA ASN A 96 30.62 -55.37 -36.58
C ASN A 96 29.61 -54.60 -35.72
N THR A 97 30.08 -53.88 -34.69
CA THR A 97 29.19 -53.12 -33.78
C THR A 97 28.46 -51.99 -34.51
N GLU A 98 29.16 -51.26 -35.40
CA GLU A 98 28.56 -50.22 -36.24
C GLU A 98 27.43 -50.79 -37.11
N THR A 99 27.67 -51.93 -37.76
CA THR A 99 26.70 -52.60 -38.64
C THR A 99 25.45 -53.07 -37.88
N LEU A 100 25.62 -53.60 -36.66
CA LEU A 100 24.52 -54.04 -35.80
C LEU A 100 23.70 -52.86 -35.24
N ALA A 101 24.35 -51.74 -34.90
CA ALA A 101 23.68 -50.52 -34.46
C ALA A 101 22.86 -49.87 -35.60
N ARG A 102 23.41 -49.76 -36.82
CA ARG A 102 22.64 -49.33 -38.01
C ARG A 102 21.42 -50.22 -38.28
N ARG A 103 21.56 -51.54 -38.10
CA ARG A 103 20.45 -52.50 -38.21
C ARG A 103 19.37 -52.27 -37.16
N ALA A 104 19.72 -51.91 -35.92
CA ALA A 104 18.77 -51.54 -34.87
C ALA A 104 17.97 -50.27 -35.20
N LEU A 105 18.64 -49.28 -35.79
CA LEU A 105 18.05 -48.03 -36.28
C LEU A 105 17.35 -48.16 -37.64
N ARG A 106 17.39 -49.33 -38.28
CA ARG A 106 16.84 -49.57 -39.63
C ARG A 106 17.33 -48.55 -40.67
N ILE A 107 18.64 -48.26 -40.66
CA ILE A 107 19.29 -47.43 -41.69
C ILE A 107 19.69 -48.36 -42.84
N PRO A 108 19.16 -48.19 -44.07
CA PRO A 108 19.60 -48.96 -45.23
C PRO A 108 21.02 -48.56 -45.67
N ASP A 109 21.81 -49.51 -46.17
CA ASP A 109 23.19 -49.24 -46.62
C ASP A 109 23.27 -48.20 -47.75
N HIS A 110 22.22 -48.10 -48.59
CA HIS A 110 22.12 -47.10 -49.66
C HIS A 110 21.60 -45.72 -49.20
N ALA A 111 21.08 -45.61 -47.97
CA ALA A 111 20.73 -44.32 -47.36
C ALA A 111 21.95 -43.64 -46.73
N MET A 112 23.02 -44.39 -46.50
CA MET A 112 24.31 -43.88 -46.03
C MET A 112 25.02 -43.11 -47.15
N SER A 113 25.26 -41.81 -46.95
CA SER A 113 26.35 -41.15 -47.67
C SER A 113 27.54 -41.01 -46.74
N ARG A 114 28.55 -41.88 -46.91
CA ARG A 114 29.92 -41.52 -46.53
C ARG A 114 30.36 -40.40 -47.49
N LEU A 115 29.97 -39.17 -47.18
CA LEU A 115 30.35 -38.00 -47.96
C LEU A 115 31.88 -37.87 -47.90
N THR A 116 32.52 -38.20 -49.02
CA THR A 116 33.90 -37.83 -49.33
C THR A 116 34.09 -36.33 -49.17
N ARG A 117 35.33 -35.82 -49.06
CA ARG A 117 35.56 -34.36 -48.98
C ARG A 117 34.84 -33.59 -50.12
N THR A 118 34.87 -34.13 -51.33
CA THR A 118 34.11 -33.62 -52.49
C THR A 118 32.60 -33.75 -52.32
N GLY A 119 32.09 -34.87 -51.80
CA GLY A 119 30.66 -35.04 -51.50
C GLY A 119 30.14 -34.01 -50.48
N ARG A 120 30.89 -33.75 -49.40
CA ARG A 120 30.53 -32.72 -48.39
C ARG A 120 30.51 -31.33 -49.00
N PHE A 121 31.47 -31.02 -49.88
CA PHE A 121 31.51 -29.75 -50.58
C PHE A 121 30.31 -29.58 -51.53
N VAL A 122 29.94 -30.61 -52.28
CA VAL A 122 28.77 -30.58 -53.18
C VAL A 122 27.45 -30.45 -52.40
N ASP A 123 27.26 -31.23 -51.33
CA ASP A 123 26.05 -31.13 -50.51
C ASP A 123 25.99 -29.79 -49.76
N GLY A 124 27.13 -29.22 -49.34
CA GLY A 124 27.22 -27.87 -48.78
C GLY A 124 26.93 -26.75 -49.79
N ALA A 125 27.45 -26.85 -51.02
CA ALA A 125 27.17 -25.90 -52.10
C ALA A 125 25.70 -25.98 -52.54
N LEU A 126 25.10 -27.18 -52.59
CA LEU A 126 23.67 -27.36 -52.81
C LEU A 126 22.82 -26.77 -51.67
N ARG A 127 23.25 -26.90 -50.41
CA ARG A 127 22.58 -26.30 -49.25
C ARG A 127 22.50 -24.78 -49.37
N ILE A 128 23.60 -24.14 -49.78
CA ILE A 128 23.70 -22.67 -49.91
C ILE A 128 23.01 -22.15 -51.17
N LEU A 129 23.27 -22.75 -52.34
CA LEU A 129 22.84 -22.21 -53.64
C LEU A 129 21.46 -22.71 -54.11
N LYS A 130 21.03 -23.90 -53.67
CA LYS A 130 19.73 -24.51 -54.05
C LYS A 130 19.10 -25.26 -52.86
N PRO A 131 18.79 -24.58 -51.74
CA PRO A 131 18.34 -25.21 -50.49
C PRO A 131 17.15 -26.16 -50.65
N MET A 132 16.20 -25.87 -51.55
CA MET A 132 15.07 -26.77 -51.80
C MET A 132 15.41 -28.05 -52.57
N SER A 133 16.39 -27.99 -53.47
CA SER A 133 16.91 -29.18 -54.16
C SER A 133 17.68 -30.08 -53.18
N TRP A 134 18.48 -29.46 -52.29
CA TRP A 134 19.15 -30.12 -51.18
C TRP A 134 18.15 -30.78 -50.22
N TRP A 135 17.12 -30.03 -49.78
CA TRP A 135 16.08 -30.54 -48.87
C TRP A 135 15.32 -31.72 -49.45
N ARG A 136 14.83 -31.63 -50.69
CA ARG A 136 14.11 -32.74 -51.36
C ARG A 136 14.96 -34.01 -51.43
N ARG A 137 16.26 -33.86 -51.72
CA ARG A 137 17.22 -34.97 -51.78
C ARG A 137 17.46 -35.61 -50.39
N ILE A 138 17.56 -34.81 -49.34
CA ILE A 138 17.71 -35.29 -47.95
C ILE A 138 16.43 -35.94 -47.45
N ALA A 139 15.28 -35.27 -47.60
CA ALA A 139 13.99 -35.79 -47.17
C ALA A 139 13.67 -37.14 -47.84
N ALA A 140 14.00 -37.31 -49.13
CA ALA A 140 13.89 -38.59 -49.82
C ALA A 140 14.77 -39.68 -49.18
N ARG A 141 16.03 -39.38 -48.82
CA ARG A 141 16.94 -40.32 -48.13
C ARG A 141 16.48 -40.64 -46.70
N LEU A 142 16.06 -39.65 -45.94
CA LEU A 142 15.57 -39.83 -44.57
C LEU A 142 14.28 -40.66 -44.54
N ARG A 143 13.37 -40.51 -45.51
CA ARG A 143 12.16 -41.33 -45.64
C ARG A 143 12.43 -42.84 -45.80
N LEU A 144 13.62 -43.24 -46.26
CA LEU A 144 14.04 -44.64 -46.38
C LEU A 144 14.48 -45.26 -45.02
N ILE A 145 14.81 -44.44 -44.03
CA ILE A 145 15.28 -44.90 -42.72
C ILE A 145 14.09 -45.22 -41.83
N GLY A 146 14.08 -46.43 -41.27
CA GLY A 146 12.90 -47.00 -40.61
C GLY A 146 12.65 -46.56 -39.15
N THR A 147 13.47 -45.70 -38.54
CA THR A 147 13.30 -45.22 -37.15
C THR A 147 13.53 -43.71 -37.00
N PRO A 148 12.86 -43.03 -36.05
CA PRO A 148 13.14 -41.61 -35.75
C PRO A 148 14.58 -41.36 -35.31
N GLN A 149 15.12 -42.23 -34.43
CA GLN A 149 16.49 -42.12 -33.94
C GLN A 149 17.53 -42.21 -35.08
N GLY A 150 17.32 -43.12 -36.04
CA GLY A 150 18.16 -43.24 -37.24
C GLY A 150 18.04 -42.05 -38.20
N ARG A 151 16.83 -41.48 -38.34
CA ARG A 151 16.63 -40.26 -39.14
C ARG A 151 17.31 -39.04 -38.51
N LYS A 152 17.20 -38.88 -37.18
CA LYS A 152 17.89 -37.81 -36.44
C LYS A 152 19.40 -37.88 -36.62
N TRP A 153 19.99 -39.05 -36.44
CA TRP A 153 21.43 -39.29 -36.63
C TRP A 153 21.89 -38.94 -38.05
N GLN A 154 21.19 -39.47 -39.06
CA GLN A 154 21.56 -39.25 -40.45
C GLN A 154 21.31 -37.80 -40.90
N PHE A 155 20.34 -37.08 -40.30
CA PHE A 155 20.12 -35.65 -40.54
C PHE A 155 21.31 -34.81 -40.09
N VAL A 156 21.83 -35.05 -38.88
CA VAL A 156 23.03 -34.33 -38.35
C VAL A 156 24.24 -34.53 -39.27
N ALA A 157 24.41 -35.73 -39.84
CA ALA A 157 25.47 -36.01 -40.81
C ALA A 157 25.32 -35.27 -42.16
N TYR A 158 24.10 -34.84 -42.52
CA TYR A 158 23.84 -34.03 -43.74
C TYR A 158 23.80 -32.52 -43.48
N ALA A 159 23.50 -32.10 -42.25
CA ALA A 159 23.35 -30.71 -41.84
C ALA A 159 24.11 -30.41 -40.53
N PRO A 160 25.45 -30.40 -40.54
CA PRO A 160 26.23 -29.99 -39.38
C PRO A 160 25.96 -28.52 -39.05
N SER A 161 25.58 -28.24 -37.79
CA SER A 161 25.05 -26.94 -37.35
C SER A 161 26.05 -25.82 -37.58
N THR A 162 25.77 -24.95 -38.54
CA THR A 162 26.67 -23.84 -38.92
C THR A 162 25.97 -22.49 -39.06
N PHE A 163 24.63 -22.43 -38.98
CA PHE A 163 23.85 -21.19 -39.01
C PHE A 163 22.74 -21.15 -37.94
N ARG A 164 22.35 -19.94 -37.53
CA ARG A 164 21.38 -19.67 -36.45
C ARG A 164 19.89 -19.87 -36.82
N SER A 165 19.56 -20.19 -38.08
CA SER A 165 18.19 -20.31 -38.59
C SER A 165 17.86 -21.66 -39.25
N GLU A 166 18.71 -22.69 -39.08
CA GLU A 166 18.42 -24.02 -39.63
C GLU A 166 17.42 -24.81 -38.75
N PRO A 167 16.42 -25.52 -39.33
CA PRO A 167 15.44 -26.27 -38.56
C PRO A 167 16.08 -27.47 -37.84
N HIS A 168 15.84 -27.61 -36.54
CA HIS A 168 16.34 -28.74 -35.74
C HIS A 168 15.56 -30.04 -36.05
N PHE A 169 16.22 -31.20 -35.98
CA PHE A 169 15.53 -32.48 -36.09
C PHE A 169 14.90 -32.90 -34.76
N ASP A 170 13.63 -32.56 -34.61
CA ASP A 170 12.77 -32.88 -33.48
C ASP A 170 11.63 -33.85 -33.85
N ALA A 171 10.67 -34.04 -32.94
CA ALA A 171 9.52 -34.91 -33.16
C ALA A 171 8.51 -34.34 -34.18
N ALA A 172 8.38 -33.00 -34.23
CA ALA A 172 7.48 -32.30 -35.13
C ALA A 172 7.95 -32.47 -36.59
N LEU A 173 9.24 -32.27 -36.85
CA LEU A 173 9.86 -32.44 -38.16
C LEU A 173 9.89 -33.90 -38.62
N ASP A 174 10.14 -34.88 -37.72
CA ASP A 174 10.01 -36.31 -38.04
C ASP A 174 8.59 -36.68 -38.47
N PHE A 175 7.59 -36.17 -37.74
CA PHE A 175 6.18 -36.42 -38.03
C PHE A 175 5.75 -35.74 -39.34
N PHE A 176 6.16 -34.49 -39.56
CA PHE A 176 5.98 -33.76 -40.81
C PHE A 176 6.54 -34.55 -42.01
N LEU A 177 7.82 -34.91 -41.95
CA LEU A 177 8.54 -35.61 -43.02
C LEU A 177 7.84 -36.89 -43.48
N ARG A 178 7.13 -37.58 -42.57
CA ARG A 178 6.47 -38.86 -42.85
C ARG A 178 5.04 -38.74 -43.35
N HIS A 179 4.35 -37.63 -43.05
CA HIS A 179 2.90 -37.54 -43.20
C HIS A 179 2.40 -36.40 -44.08
N PHE A 180 3.29 -35.49 -44.49
CA PHE A 180 2.97 -34.34 -45.33
C PHE A 180 3.77 -34.33 -46.64
N THR A 181 3.29 -33.57 -47.63
CA THR A 181 4.10 -33.23 -48.82
C THR A 181 5.31 -32.39 -48.41
N LEU A 182 6.35 -32.35 -49.26
CA LEU A 182 7.49 -31.47 -49.02
C LEU A 182 7.14 -30.02 -49.45
N PRO A 183 7.70 -28.99 -48.79
CA PRO A 183 7.38 -27.60 -49.11
C PRO A 183 7.78 -27.19 -50.53
N GLY A 184 7.14 -26.14 -51.04
CA GLY A 184 7.46 -25.52 -52.33
C GLY A 184 8.73 -24.66 -52.26
N SER A 185 8.89 -23.87 -51.20
CA SER A 185 9.91 -22.83 -51.02
C SER A 185 10.77 -23.04 -49.75
N PRO A 186 11.95 -22.39 -49.65
CA PRO A 186 12.76 -22.38 -48.42
C PRO A 186 11.98 -21.78 -47.24
N ASP A 187 11.26 -20.69 -47.48
CA ASP A 187 10.51 -19.95 -46.46
C ASP A 187 9.39 -20.80 -45.83
N HIS A 188 8.75 -21.69 -46.61
CA HIS A 188 7.79 -22.65 -46.08
C HIS A 188 8.48 -23.74 -45.26
N LEU A 189 9.71 -24.15 -45.60
CA LEU A 189 10.50 -25.09 -44.80
C LEU A 189 10.91 -24.48 -43.45
N GLU A 190 11.36 -23.23 -43.45
CA GLU A 190 11.70 -22.48 -42.23
C GLU A 190 10.45 -22.29 -41.35
N GLN A 191 9.32 -21.86 -41.92
CA GLN A 191 8.05 -21.76 -41.19
C GLN A 191 7.64 -23.09 -40.56
N ILE A 192 7.74 -24.21 -41.30
CA ILE A 192 7.39 -25.55 -40.78
C ILE A 192 8.34 -26.01 -39.66
N GLY A 193 9.62 -25.62 -39.71
CA GLY A 193 10.59 -25.88 -38.65
C GLY A 193 10.32 -25.16 -37.32
N MET A 194 9.37 -24.21 -37.30
CA MET A 194 8.94 -23.45 -36.12
C MET A 194 7.54 -23.87 -35.62
N ILE A 195 6.90 -24.89 -36.21
CA ILE A 195 5.56 -25.35 -35.81
C ILE A 195 5.67 -26.46 -34.76
N ASP A 196 4.99 -26.27 -33.62
CA ASP A 196 4.94 -27.24 -32.53
C ASP A 196 4.33 -28.61 -32.90
N ASP A 197 4.81 -29.68 -32.27
CA ASP A 197 4.40 -31.07 -32.52
C ASP A 197 2.88 -31.29 -32.31
N CYS A 198 2.26 -30.59 -31.35
CA CYS A 198 0.82 -30.64 -31.15
C CYS A 198 0.05 -30.01 -32.31
N ILE A 199 0.52 -28.88 -32.86
CA ILE A 199 -0.10 -28.24 -34.03
C ILE A 199 0.01 -29.16 -35.26
N ILE A 200 1.18 -29.72 -35.56
CA ILE A 200 1.34 -30.60 -36.74
C ILE A 200 0.50 -31.88 -36.62
N ARG A 201 0.40 -32.46 -35.42
CA ARG A 201 -0.49 -33.61 -35.18
C ARG A 201 -1.96 -33.24 -35.27
N SER A 202 -2.36 -32.08 -34.78
CA SER A 202 -3.73 -31.57 -34.87
C SER A 202 -4.14 -31.35 -36.32
N ALA A 203 -3.31 -30.67 -37.11
CA ALA A 203 -3.48 -30.51 -38.56
C ALA A 203 -3.70 -31.86 -39.26
N ARG A 204 -2.89 -32.86 -38.90
CA ARG A 204 -2.98 -34.21 -39.48
C ARG A 204 -4.28 -34.94 -39.11
N ARG A 205 -4.81 -34.72 -37.90
CA ARG A 205 -6.09 -35.31 -37.43
C ARG A 205 -7.29 -34.72 -38.15
N ILE A 206 -7.29 -33.40 -38.40
CA ILE A 206 -8.36 -32.72 -39.15
C ILE A 206 -8.24 -32.86 -40.69
N GLY A 207 -7.34 -33.74 -41.16
CA GLY A 207 -7.25 -34.16 -42.56
C GLY A 207 -6.18 -33.48 -43.40
N ILE A 208 -5.46 -32.47 -42.89
CA ILE A 208 -4.42 -31.73 -43.64
C ILE A 208 -3.25 -32.67 -44.00
N ARG A 209 -2.75 -32.55 -45.24
CA ARG A 209 -1.70 -33.41 -45.81
C ARG A 209 -0.62 -32.66 -46.61
N SER A 210 -0.83 -31.39 -46.92
CA SER A 210 0.11 -30.56 -47.67
C SER A 210 0.98 -29.71 -46.74
N ALA A 211 2.21 -29.41 -47.15
CA ALA A 211 3.06 -28.44 -46.48
C ALA A 211 2.40 -27.05 -46.41
N ASP A 212 1.81 -26.60 -47.51
CA ASP A 212 1.22 -25.26 -47.61
C ASP A 212 -0.05 -25.13 -46.75
N GLY A 213 -0.89 -26.15 -46.72
CA GLY A 213 -2.07 -26.20 -45.84
C GLY A 213 -1.71 -26.33 -44.35
N LEU A 214 -0.56 -26.94 -44.02
CA LEU A 214 -0.03 -26.94 -42.65
C LEU A 214 0.44 -25.55 -42.23
N ALA A 215 1.11 -24.81 -43.13
CA ALA A 215 1.56 -23.45 -42.88
C ALA A 215 0.38 -22.46 -42.75
N GLU A 216 -0.69 -22.65 -43.53
CA GLU A 216 -1.94 -21.91 -43.40
C GLU A 216 -2.65 -22.19 -42.07
N PHE A 217 -2.83 -23.47 -41.71
CA PHE A 217 -3.41 -23.87 -40.44
C PHE A 217 -2.63 -23.33 -39.22
N ALA A 218 -1.29 -23.37 -39.26
CA ALA A 218 -0.46 -22.80 -38.20
C ALA A 218 -0.55 -21.26 -38.10
N LYS A 219 -0.91 -20.56 -39.18
CA LYS A 219 -1.23 -19.12 -39.12
C LYS A 219 -2.58 -18.87 -38.46
N ILE A 220 -3.60 -19.67 -38.78
CA ILE A 220 -4.94 -19.59 -38.17
C ILE A 220 -4.85 -19.88 -36.66
N CYS A 221 -4.13 -20.93 -36.26
CA CYS A 221 -4.00 -21.34 -34.86
C CYS A 221 -3.01 -20.50 -34.03
N ARG A 222 -2.44 -19.40 -34.55
CA ARG A 222 -1.38 -18.62 -33.87
C ARG A 222 -1.81 -18.04 -32.52
N SER A 223 -3.10 -17.78 -32.33
CA SER A 223 -3.68 -17.26 -31.08
C SER A 223 -4.16 -18.35 -30.10
N VAL A 224 -4.06 -19.63 -30.46
CA VAL A 224 -4.59 -20.76 -29.69
C VAL A 224 -3.45 -21.56 -29.06
N ASP A 225 -3.59 -21.97 -27.79
CA ASP A 225 -2.59 -22.84 -27.14
C ASP A 225 -2.56 -24.22 -27.82
N ALA A 226 -1.36 -24.66 -28.19
CA ALA A 226 -1.15 -25.87 -28.98
C ALA A 226 -1.59 -27.15 -28.24
N GLU A 227 -1.44 -27.20 -26.91
CA GLU A 227 -1.83 -28.36 -26.12
C GLU A 227 -3.36 -28.42 -25.97
N GLN A 228 -4.03 -27.27 -25.79
CA GLN A 228 -5.49 -27.16 -25.77
C GLN A 228 -6.11 -27.59 -27.12
N LEU A 229 -5.56 -27.11 -28.24
CA LEU A 229 -5.95 -27.54 -29.59
C LEU A 229 -5.75 -29.05 -29.79
N SER A 230 -4.68 -29.60 -29.23
CA SER A 230 -4.42 -31.05 -29.24
C SER A 230 -5.50 -31.82 -28.48
N VAL A 231 -5.99 -31.32 -27.33
CA VAL A 231 -7.11 -31.94 -26.60
C VAL A 231 -8.39 -31.92 -27.44
N TYR A 232 -8.78 -30.77 -27.98
CA TYR A 232 -10.01 -30.64 -28.76
C TYR A 232 -10.00 -31.48 -30.05
N THR A 233 -8.87 -31.56 -30.76
CA THR A 233 -8.72 -32.43 -31.94
C THR A 233 -8.58 -33.92 -31.58
N GLN A 234 -8.06 -34.27 -30.39
CA GLN A 234 -8.05 -35.66 -29.90
C GLN A 234 -9.44 -36.18 -29.58
N LEU A 235 -10.29 -35.36 -28.99
CA LEU A 235 -11.67 -35.71 -28.64
C LEU A 235 -12.63 -35.61 -29.85
N GLY A 236 -12.13 -35.18 -31.01
CA GLY A 236 -12.95 -34.96 -32.20
C GLY A 236 -14.00 -33.86 -32.00
N VAL A 237 -13.73 -32.88 -31.13
CA VAL A 237 -14.50 -31.63 -31.01
C VAL A 237 -14.27 -30.79 -32.25
N ILE A 238 -13.00 -30.63 -32.65
CA ILE A 238 -12.58 -29.95 -33.87
C ILE A 238 -12.15 -31.02 -34.89
N ARG A 239 -12.77 -31.00 -36.07
CA ARG A 239 -12.65 -32.02 -37.13
C ARG A 239 -12.29 -31.45 -38.50
N SER A 240 -12.64 -30.19 -38.78
CA SER A 240 -12.25 -29.46 -39.99
C SER A 240 -11.47 -28.19 -39.66
N ILE A 241 -11.00 -27.50 -40.69
CA ILE A 241 -10.32 -26.20 -40.56
C ILE A 241 -11.29 -25.08 -40.18
N ASP A 242 -12.54 -25.12 -40.67
CA ASP A 242 -13.56 -24.12 -40.39
C ASP A 242 -14.00 -24.14 -38.93
N GLU A 243 -14.06 -25.34 -38.33
CA GLU A 243 -14.42 -25.53 -36.91
C GLU A 243 -13.37 -24.92 -35.96
N VAL A 244 -12.13 -24.66 -36.41
CA VAL A 244 -11.12 -23.95 -35.62
C VAL A 244 -11.59 -22.56 -35.21
N ALA A 245 -12.48 -21.92 -36.00
CA ALA A 245 -13.09 -20.64 -35.65
C ALA A 245 -13.98 -20.69 -34.39
N TRP A 246 -14.37 -21.88 -33.91
CA TRP A 246 -15.05 -22.05 -32.61
C TRP A 246 -14.13 -21.82 -31.40
N LEU A 247 -12.82 -21.76 -31.62
CA LEU A 247 -11.81 -21.41 -30.64
C LEU A 247 -11.51 -19.92 -30.81
N GLU A 248 -12.38 -19.06 -30.27
CA GLU A 248 -12.18 -17.61 -30.35
C GLU A 248 -10.80 -17.18 -29.84
N PRO A 249 -10.20 -16.11 -30.40
CA PRO A 249 -8.89 -15.63 -29.97
C PRO A 249 -8.96 -15.01 -28.57
N LEU A 250 -8.81 -15.84 -27.55
CA LEU A 250 -8.54 -15.43 -26.17
C LEU A 250 -7.35 -14.46 -26.18
N ARG A 251 -7.62 -13.20 -25.83
CA ARG A 251 -6.55 -12.24 -25.52
C ARG A 251 -5.74 -12.83 -24.38
N TRP A 252 -4.42 -12.94 -24.55
CA TRP A 252 -3.52 -13.57 -23.58
C TRP A 252 -3.47 -12.81 -22.25
N GLU A 253 -4.44 -13.05 -21.37
CA GLU A 253 -4.17 -12.97 -19.93
C GLU A 253 -3.17 -14.08 -19.60
N ARG A 254 -1.95 -13.69 -19.17
CA ARG A 254 -0.93 -14.63 -18.74
C ARG A 254 -1.34 -15.25 -17.41
N PHE A 255 -2.13 -16.32 -17.50
CA PHE A 255 -2.36 -17.25 -16.41
C PHE A 255 -1.09 -18.08 -16.18
N ASP A 256 -0.18 -17.55 -15.36
CA ASP A 256 0.88 -18.34 -14.74
C ASP A 256 0.22 -19.32 -13.75
N VAL A 257 -0.11 -20.51 -14.26
CA VAL A 257 -0.68 -21.62 -13.49
C VAL A 257 0.30 -22.80 -13.51
N TRP A 258 0.54 -23.37 -12.33
CA TRP A 258 1.37 -24.54 -12.15
C TRP A 258 0.87 -25.74 -12.98
N ASP A 259 1.82 -26.50 -13.53
CA ASP A 259 1.66 -27.76 -14.27
C ASP A 259 0.46 -27.83 -15.24
N LYS A 260 0.61 -27.17 -16.40
CA LYS A 260 -0.31 -27.29 -17.56
C LYS A 260 -0.73 -28.73 -17.88
N SER A 261 0.12 -29.74 -17.60
CA SER A 261 -0.17 -31.14 -17.94
C SER A 261 -1.32 -31.73 -17.11
N ILE A 262 -1.54 -31.24 -15.88
CA ILE A 262 -2.65 -31.66 -15.01
C ILE A 262 -3.96 -31.03 -15.51
N ALA A 263 -3.96 -29.71 -15.72
CA ALA A 263 -5.12 -28.99 -16.26
C ALA A 263 -5.58 -29.56 -17.61
N ASN A 264 -4.65 -29.78 -18.55
CA ASN A 264 -4.95 -30.40 -19.86
C ASN A 264 -5.55 -31.81 -19.74
N ARG A 265 -5.17 -32.58 -18.71
CA ARG A 265 -5.73 -33.92 -18.44
C ARG A 265 -7.15 -33.83 -17.90
N GLN A 266 -7.38 -32.99 -16.89
CA GLN A 266 -8.68 -32.78 -16.26
C GLN A 266 -9.71 -32.22 -17.25
N ALA A 267 -9.35 -31.15 -17.99
CA ALA A 267 -10.17 -30.58 -19.04
C ALA A 267 -10.53 -31.62 -20.12
N LYS A 268 -9.57 -32.44 -20.56
CA LYS A 268 -9.80 -33.53 -21.52
C LYS A 268 -10.81 -34.56 -20.99
N GLN A 269 -10.73 -34.94 -19.71
CA GLN A 269 -11.68 -35.88 -19.09
C GLN A 269 -13.08 -35.26 -18.98
N SER A 270 -13.18 -34.02 -18.52
CA SER A 270 -14.43 -33.24 -18.43
C SER A 270 -15.10 -33.06 -19.80
N ILE A 271 -14.37 -32.64 -20.84
CA ILE A 271 -14.92 -32.49 -22.20
C ILE A 271 -15.39 -33.85 -22.75
N ALA A 272 -14.61 -34.93 -22.56
CA ALA A 272 -15.02 -36.27 -22.98
C ALA A 272 -16.31 -36.73 -22.27
N ARG A 273 -16.50 -36.35 -20.99
CA ARG A 273 -17.71 -36.63 -20.22
C ARG A 273 -18.92 -35.88 -20.77
N LEU A 274 -18.79 -34.59 -21.06
CA LEU A 274 -19.86 -33.77 -21.66
C LEU A 274 -20.27 -34.30 -23.05
N LEU A 275 -19.31 -34.64 -23.90
CA LEU A 275 -19.58 -35.23 -25.23
C LEU A 275 -20.33 -36.56 -25.11
N LYS A 276 -19.97 -37.40 -24.13
CA LYS A 276 -20.68 -38.68 -23.84
C LYS A 276 -22.12 -38.45 -23.37
N LEU A 277 -22.39 -37.31 -22.74
CA LEU A 277 -23.74 -36.90 -22.31
C LEU A 277 -24.53 -36.20 -23.42
N GLY A 278 -23.97 -36.07 -24.63
CA GLY A 278 -24.63 -35.52 -25.82
C GLY A 278 -24.42 -34.01 -26.03
N VAL A 279 -23.64 -33.32 -25.20
CA VAL A 279 -23.38 -31.87 -25.32
C VAL A 279 -22.79 -31.55 -26.70
N PRO A 280 -23.32 -30.56 -27.45
CA PRO A 280 -22.79 -30.18 -28.75
C PRO A 280 -21.30 -29.83 -28.71
N ARG A 281 -20.54 -30.31 -29.70
CA ARG A 281 -19.08 -30.10 -29.80
C ARG A 281 -18.71 -28.62 -29.66
N GLN A 282 -19.39 -27.74 -30.41
CA GLN A 282 -19.17 -26.30 -30.37
C GLN A 282 -19.37 -25.73 -28.96
N ASN A 283 -20.43 -26.13 -28.23
CA ASN A 283 -20.67 -25.62 -26.88
C ASN A 283 -19.53 -25.97 -25.92
N THR A 284 -18.83 -27.11 -26.10
CA THR A 284 -17.68 -27.49 -25.26
C THR A 284 -16.45 -26.59 -25.44
N THR A 285 -16.41 -25.69 -26.45
CA THR A 285 -15.31 -24.70 -26.57
C THR A 285 -15.44 -23.55 -25.57
N ARG A 286 -16.63 -23.33 -24.98
CA ARG A 286 -16.85 -22.35 -23.89
C ARG A 286 -15.94 -22.58 -22.68
N LEU A 287 -15.44 -23.80 -22.47
CA LEU A 287 -14.53 -24.15 -21.38
C LEU A 287 -13.10 -23.61 -21.54
N LEU A 288 -12.73 -23.04 -22.69
CA LEU A 288 -11.41 -22.43 -22.89
C LEU A 288 -11.07 -21.36 -21.82
N GLY A 289 -12.05 -20.55 -21.40
CA GLY A 289 -11.87 -19.52 -20.37
C GLY A 289 -11.74 -20.06 -18.94
N PHE A 290 -12.16 -21.31 -18.70
CA PHE A 290 -12.21 -21.95 -17.37
C PHE A 290 -11.27 -23.18 -17.27
N TRP A 291 -10.39 -23.34 -18.26
CA TRP A 291 -9.66 -24.59 -18.54
C TRP A 291 -8.91 -25.21 -17.35
N SER A 292 -8.29 -24.38 -16.50
CA SER A 292 -7.52 -24.82 -15.33
C SER A 292 -8.37 -25.30 -14.15
N ARG A 293 -9.70 -25.14 -14.22
CA ARG A 293 -10.66 -25.50 -13.16
C ARG A 293 -11.63 -26.61 -13.58
N CYS A 294 -11.46 -27.19 -14.76
CA CYS A 294 -12.31 -28.26 -15.30
C CYS A 294 -12.04 -29.65 -14.67
N ALA A 295 -12.01 -29.75 -13.33
CA ALA A 295 -11.84 -31.02 -12.62
C ALA A 295 -12.99 -32.01 -12.92
N PRO A 296 -12.71 -33.23 -13.41
CA PRO A 296 -13.77 -34.19 -13.73
C PRO A 296 -14.51 -34.70 -12.49
N GLU A 297 -13.87 -34.70 -11.31
CA GLU A 297 -14.46 -35.14 -10.05
C GLU A 297 -15.56 -34.19 -9.55
N ASP A 298 -15.41 -32.87 -9.77
CA ASP A 298 -16.43 -31.87 -9.44
C ASP A 298 -17.60 -31.94 -10.45
N LEU A 299 -17.30 -32.08 -11.74
CA LEU A 299 -18.31 -32.29 -12.78
C LEU A 299 -19.18 -33.52 -12.50
N ASP A 300 -18.57 -34.69 -12.25
CA ASP A 300 -19.32 -35.92 -11.99
C ASP A 300 -20.12 -35.84 -10.67
N ARG A 301 -19.65 -35.09 -9.68
CA ARG A 301 -20.37 -34.82 -8.43
C ARG A 301 -21.63 -34.00 -8.66
N SER A 302 -21.53 -32.87 -9.36
CA SER A 302 -22.68 -32.02 -9.70
C SER A 302 -23.67 -32.76 -10.60
N LEU A 303 -23.18 -33.48 -11.62
CA LEU A 303 -24.02 -34.33 -12.47
C LEU A 303 -24.72 -35.45 -11.70
N THR A 304 -24.08 -36.03 -10.68
CA THR A 304 -24.71 -37.05 -9.82
C THR A 304 -25.81 -36.45 -8.95
N ALA A 305 -25.57 -35.27 -8.37
CA ALA A 305 -26.57 -34.55 -7.57
C ALA A 305 -27.80 -34.11 -8.40
N LEU A 306 -27.58 -33.77 -9.68
CA LEU A 306 -28.62 -33.44 -10.65
C LEU A 306 -29.37 -34.70 -11.14
N ALA A 307 -28.66 -35.77 -11.49
CA ALA A 307 -29.25 -37.02 -11.97
C ALA A 307 -30.14 -37.69 -10.89
N ALA A 308 -29.75 -37.60 -9.62
CA ALA A 308 -30.55 -38.05 -8.48
C ALA A 308 -31.93 -37.36 -8.38
N ARG A 309 -32.12 -36.22 -9.06
CA ARG A 309 -33.34 -35.41 -9.11
C ARG A 309 -34.01 -35.42 -10.48
N GLY A 310 -33.65 -36.37 -11.35
CA GLY A 310 -34.25 -36.56 -12.66
C GLY A 310 -33.61 -35.75 -13.81
N TYR A 311 -32.67 -34.86 -13.54
CA TYR A 311 -31.97 -34.10 -14.57
C TYR A 311 -30.92 -34.97 -15.28
N ASN A 312 -31.28 -35.50 -16.44
CA ASN A 312 -30.43 -36.42 -17.22
C ASN A 312 -30.02 -35.87 -18.61
N ASN A 313 -30.52 -34.70 -19.00
CA ASN A 313 -30.26 -34.11 -20.32
C ASN A 313 -28.98 -33.25 -20.32
N GLY A 314 -27.84 -33.88 -20.66
CA GLY A 314 -26.52 -33.24 -20.69
C GLY A 314 -26.47 -31.88 -21.42
N PRO A 315 -26.96 -31.77 -22.67
CA PRO A 315 -27.09 -30.50 -23.38
C PRO A 315 -27.78 -29.39 -22.58
N GLN A 316 -28.98 -29.65 -22.04
CA GLN A 316 -29.76 -28.65 -21.29
C GLN A 316 -29.08 -28.27 -19.97
N ILE A 317 -28.49 -29.23 -19.27
CA ILE A 317 -27.74 -29.03 -18.02
C ILE A 317 -26.53 -28.12 -18.27
N PHE A 318 -25.72 -28.43 -19.29
CA PHE A 318 -24.50 -27.67 -19.57
C PHE A 318 -24.78 -26.27 -20.12
N ASP A 319 -25.83 -26.11 -20.93
CA ASP A 319 -26.18 -24.81 -21.50
C ASP A 319 -26.68 -23.82 -20.43
N ALA A 320 -27.46 -24.31 -19.46
CA ALA A 320 -28.00 -23.51 -18.36
C ALA A 320 -26.99 -23.25 -17.23
N LEU A 321 -26.23 -24.26 -16.79
CA LEU A 321 -25.38 -24.18 -15.58
C LEU A 321 -23.92 -23.85 -15.86
N GLY A 322 -23.41 -24.08 -17.09
CA GLY A 322 -22.05 -23.71 -17.49
C GLY A 322 -20.97 -24.06 -16.45
N GLU A 323 -20.18 -23.06 -16.05
CA GLU A 323 -19.07 -23.19 -15.09
C GLU A 323 -19.52 -23.61 -13.68
N THR A 324 -20.76 -23.32 -13.27
CA THR A 324 -21.29 -23.62 -11.93
C THR A 324 -21.24 -25.12 -11.61
N LEU A 325 -21.27 -25.98 -12.63
CA LEU A 325 -21.09 -27.43 -12.51
C LEU A 325 -19.76 -27.85 -11.86
N TRP A 326 -18.71 -27.03 -11.97
CA TRP A 326 -17.40 -27.29 -11.35
C TRP A 326 -17.18 -26.53 -10.05
N ARG A 327 -17.83 -25.37 -9.88
CA ARG A 327 -17.66 -24.51 -8.70
C ARG A 327 -18.54 -24.94 -7.51
N ALA A 328 -19.61 -25.70 -7.78
CA ALA A 328 -20.52 -26.20 -6.75
C ALA A 328 -19.98 -27.46 -6.03
N HIS A 329 -18.93 -27.29 -5.22
CA HIS A 329 -18.13 -28.39 -4.65
C HIS A 329 -18.89 -29.33 -3.68
N LYS A 330 -20.05 -28.93 -3.14
CA LYS A 330 -20.76 -29.66 -2.08
C LYS A 330 -22.12 -30.20 -2.55
N PRO A 331 -22.39 -31.52 -2.42
CA PRO A 331 -23.69 -32.09 -2.78
C PRO A 331 -24.88 -31.49 -2.00
N HIS A 332 -24.67 -31.07 -0.75
CA HIS A 332 -25.75 -30.54 0.08
C HIS A 332 -26.28 -29.17 -0.37
N ASN A 333 -25.48 -28.37 -1.09
CA ASN A 333 -25.94 -27.09 -1.66
C ASN A 333 -26.97 -27.32 -2.77
N TRP A 334 -26.77 -28.36 -3.60
CA TRP A 334 -27.74 -28.78 -4.61
C TRP A 334 -29.06 -29.25 -3.96
N ASN A 335 -29.00 -29.93 -2.81
CA ASN A 335 -30.19 -30.28 -2.04
C ASN A 335 -30.94 -29.02 -1.58
N PHE A 336 -30.22 -28.01 -1.08
CA PHE A 336 -30.82 -26.75 -0.66
C PHE A 336 -31.51 -26.01 -1.82
N VAL A 337 -30.80 -25.76 -2.93
CA VAL A 337 -31.35 -24.98 -4.05
C VAL A 337 -32.50 -25.71 -4.76
N ILE A 338 -32.46 -27.04 -4.88
CA ILE A 338 -33.49 -27.79 -5.63
C ILE A 338 -34.64 -28.24 -4.73
N ASP A 339 -34.35 -28.76 -3.53
CA ASP A 339 -35.37 -29.38 -2.67
C ASP A 339 -35.93 -28.43 -1.60
N VAL A 340 -35.11 -27.51 -1.07
CA VAL A 340 -35.56 -26.55 -0.04
C VAL A 340 -36.15 -25.29 -0.65
N LEU A 341 -35.50 -24.71 -1.67
CA LEU A 341 -36.06 -23.57 -2.41
C LEU A 341 -37.10 -24.01 -3.45
N GLY A 342 -37.14 -25.29 -3.86
CA GLY A 342 -38.08 -25.78 -4.88
C GLY A 342 -37.73 -25.38 -6.32
N THR A 343 -36.46 -25.14 -6.61
CA THR A 343 -36.02 -24.65 -7.93
C THR A 343 -35.94 -25.81 -8.94
N HIS A 344 -37.02 -26.03 -9.69
CA HIS A 344 -37.15 -27.17 -10.62
C HIS A 344 -36.79 -26.87 -12.09
N GLU A 345 -36.35 -25.65 -12.39
CA GLU A 345 -35.94 -25.22 -13.74
C GLU A 345 -34.43 -24.94 -13.77
N LEU A 346 -33.69 -25.62 -14.66
CA LEU A 346 -32.23 -25.47 -14.78
C LEU A 346 -31.74 -24.01 -14.90
N PRO A 347 -32.38 -23.12 -15.69
CA PRO A 347 -31.99 -21.71 -15.74
C PRO A 347 -32.19 -20.95 -14.42
N LYS A 348 -33.19 -21.33 -13.61
CA LYS A 348 -33.42 -20.72 -12.29
C LYS A 348 -32.44 -21.26 -11.25
N ILE A 349 -32.05 -22.54 -11.33
CA ILE A 349 -30.99 -23.11 -10.47
C ILE A 349 -29.68 -22.35 -10.67
N ALA A 350 -29.38 -21.94 -11.91
CA ALA A 350 -28.18 -21.17 -12.24
C ALA A 350 -28.11 -19.79 -11.58
N LEU A 351 -29.25 -19.21 -11.18
CA LEU A 351 -29.29 -17.92 -10.48
C LEU A 351 -28.77 -18.01 -9.03
N PHE A 352 -28.74 -19.21 -8.44
CA PHE A 352 -28.32 -19.45 -7.06
C PHE A 352 -26.84 -19.84 -6.92
N ASP A 353 -25.97 -19.20 -7.72
CA ASP A 353 -24.53 -19.49 -7.76
C ASP A 353 -23.85 -19.33 -6.39
N GLN A 354 -24.10 -18.26 -5.65
CA GLN A 354 -23.48 -18.01 -4.34
C GLN A 354 -23.83 -19.08 -3.30
N PHE A 355 -25.06 -19.59 -3.30
CA PHE A 355 -25.44 -20.73 -2.46
C PHE A 355 -24.78 -22.04 -2.93
N LEU A 356 -24.60 -22.23 -4.23
CA LEU A 356 -23.98 -23.43 -4.80
C LEU A 356 -22.46 -23.47 -4.57
N GLU A 357 -21.76 -22.34 -4.70
CA GLU A 357 -20.29 -22.22 -4.57
C GLU A 357 -19.79 -22.24 -3.10
N ARG A 358 -20.63 -21.97 -2.10
CA ARG A 358 -20.24 -21.94 -0.67
C ARG A 358 -19.73 -23.31 -0.15
N ASP A 359 -18.64 -23.30 0.61
CA ASP A 359 -18.09 -24.52 1.23
C ASP A 359 -19.00 -25.14 2.32
N SER A 360 -19.80 -24.30 2.99
CA SER A 360 -20.85 -24.71 3.92
C SER A 360 -21.92 -23.63 3.93
N LEU A 361 -23.18 -24.04 3.96
CA LEU A 361 -24.32 -23.14 4.16
C LEU A 361 -24.58 -22.89 5.65
N PRO A 362 -25.10 -21.71 6.04
CA PRO A 362 -25.48 -21.42 7.42
C PRO A 362 -26.65 -22.31 7.87
N LYS A 363 -26.69 -22.73 9.15
CA LYS A 363 -27.76 -23.64 9.63
C LYS A 363 -29.17 -23.06 9.46
N ALA A 364 -29.33 -21.77 9.72
CA ALA A 364 -30.63 -21.08 9.68
C ALA A 364 -31.13 -20.77 8.25
N ILE A 365 -30.30 -20.87 7.21
CA ILE A 365 -30.65 -20.41 5.85
C ILE A 365 -31.88 -21.14 5.29
N ALA A 366 -32.06 -22.40 5.66
CA ALA A 366 -33.16 -23.24 5.20
C ALA A 366 -34.51 -22.81 5.78
N ASP A 367 -34.54 -22.37 7.04
CA ASP A 367 -35.75 -21.92 7.72
C ASP A 367 -36.09 -20.48 7.32
N VAL A 368 -35.08 -19.60 7.26
CA VAL A 368 -35.20 -18.21 6.75
C VAL A 368 -35.75 -18.18 5.32
N ALA A 369 -35.19 -18.98 4.41
CA ALA A 369 -35.65 -19.00 3.02
C ALA A 369 -37.09 -19.51 2.90
N ARG A 370 -37.44 -20.60 3.60
CA ARG A 370 -38.83 -21.09 3.66
C ARG A 370 -39.78 -20.05 4.28
N GLY A 371 -39.34 -19.32 5.30
CA GLY A 371 -40.09 -18.23 5.92
C GLY A 371 -40.31 -17.02 5.01
N LEU A 372 -39.42 -16.76 4.05
CA LEU A 372 -39.62 -15.75 3.01
C LEU A 372 -40.56 -16.26 1.90
N GLN A 373 -40.42 -17.51 1.46
CA GLN A 373 -41.34 -18.11 0.48
C GLN A 373 -42.78 -18.18 1.01
N ALA A 374 -42.96 -18.50 2.29
CA ALA A 374 -44.28 -18.47 2.95
C ALA A 374 -44.90 -17.05 3.01
N ARG A 375 -44.07 -16.00 2.93
CA ARG A 375 -44.50 -14.59 2.81
C ARG A 375 -44.64 -14.13 1.34
N GLY A 376 -44.52 -15.04 0.37
CA GLY A 376 -44.72 -14.78 -1.06
C GLY A 376 -43.46 -14.44 -1.86
N ALA A 377 -42.26 -14.57 -1.28
CA ALA A 377 -41.01 -14.32 -2.01
C ALA A 377 -40.84 -15.28 -3.21
N THR A 378 -40.57 -14.70 -4.38
CA THR A 378 -40.29 -15.47 -5.60
C THR A 378 -38.84 -15.98 -5.64
N LEU A 379 -38.57 -16.97 -6.50
CA LEU A 379 -37.22 -17.51 -6.68
C LEU A 379 -36.23 -16.44 -7.18
N ASP A 380 -36.66 -15.56 -8.08
CA ASP A 380 -35.81 -14.52 -8.65
C ASP A 380 -35.43 -13.46 -7.60
N GLU A 381 -36.32 -13.15 -6.66
CA GLU A 381 -36.04 -12.26 -5.52
C GLU A 381 -35.07 -12.90 -4.52
N LEU A 382 -35.26 -14.17 -4.21
CA LEU A 382 -34.34 -14.92 -3.33
C LEU A 382 -32.95 -15.06 -3.96
N ALA A 383 -32.87 -15.21 -5.29
CA ALA A 383 -31.61 -15.25 -6.02
C ALA A 383 -30.87 -13.90 -5.97
N GLN A 384 -31.60 -12.77 -6.07
CA GLN A 384 -31.02 -11.44 -5.88
C GLN A 384 -30.55 -11.22 -4.42
N ALA A 385 -31.29 -11.73 -3.43
CA ALA A 385 -31.01 -11.52 -2.01
C ALA A 385 -29.95 -12.49 -1.40
N GLN A 386 -29.34 -13.40 -2.18
CA GLN A 386 -28.42 -14.44 -1.67
C GLN A 386 -27.36 -13.95 -0.69
N ASP A 387 -26.61 -12.91 -1.07
CA ASP A 387 -25.51 -12.37 -0.27
C ASP A 387 -26.00 -11.78 1.06
N PHE A 388 -27.14 -11.07 1.04
CA PHE A 388 -27.80 -10.57 2.24
C PHE A 388 -28.25 -11.73 3.15
N LEU A 389 -28.87 -12.78 2.60
CA LEU A 389 -29.37 -13.92 3.36
C LEU A 389 -28.24 -14.75 3.98
N LEU A 390 -27.16 -15.00 3.22
CA LEU A 390 -25.93 -15.60 3.74
C LEU A 390 -25.35 -14.76 4.87
N THR A 391 -25.21 -13.46 4.65
CA THR A 391 -24.62 -12.53 5.63
C THR A 391 -25.43 -12.44 6.91
N ALA A 392 -26.77 -12.37 6.81
CA ALA A 392 -27.66 -12.38 7.96
C ALA A 392 -27.49 -13.69 8.74
N CYS A 393 -27.58 -14.85 8.08
CA CYS A 393 -27.50 -16.14 8.76
C CYS A 393 -26.10 -16.50 9.28
N ASP A 394 -25.02 -15.91 8.74
CA ASP A 394 -23.65 -16.06 9.24
C ASP A 394 -23.36 -15.17 10.47
N ARG A 395 -23.98 -13.98 10.57
CA ARG A 395 -23.58 -12.93 11.54
C ARG A 395 -24.63 -12.57 12.59
N ARG A 396 -25.88 -12.99 12.43
CA ARG A 396 -26.98 -12.66 13.35
C ARG A 396 -27.28 -13.79 14.30
N ALA A 397 -27.60 -13.43 15.54
CA ALA A 397 -28.17 -14.39 16.47
C ALA A 397 -29.60 -14.73 16.03
N ASP A 398 -30.33 -13.74 15.50
CA ASP A 398 -31.66 -13.92 14.92
C ASP A 398 -31.75 -13.25 13.52
N PRO A 399 -31.42 -14.00 12.44
CA PRO A 399 -31.57 -13.49 11.07
C PRO A 399 -33.02 -13.26 10.66
N GLU A 400 -33.99 -13.97 11.27
CA GLU A 400 -35.42 -13.76 10.98
C GLU A 400 -35.91 -12.44 11.55
N ARG A 401 -35.46 -12.03 12.75
CA ARG A 401 -35.76 -10.72 13.33
C ARG A 401 -35.25 -9.57 12.45
N VAL A 402 -34.03 -9.65 11.93
CA VAL A 402 -33.49 -8.61 11.01
C VAL A 402 -34.35 -8.46 9.76
N ILE A 403 -34.77 -9.57 9.15
CA ILE A 403 -35.66 -9.57 7.99
C ILE A 403 -37.04 -9.01 8.37
N ALA A 404 -37.60 -9.46 9.49
CA ALA A 404 -38.91 -9.00 9.97
C ALA A 404 -38.93 -7.49 10.24
N LEU A 405 -37.88 -6.92 10.85
CA LEU A 405 -37.74 -5.48 11.09
C LEU A 405 -37.73 -4.68 9.77
N LEU A 406 -37.01 -5.14 8.75
CA LEU A 406 -36.96 -4.47 7.44
C LEU A 406 -38.29 -4.58 6.67
N MET A 407 -38.99 -5.71 6.80
CA MET A 407 -40.25 -5.97 6.08
C MET A 407 -41.49 -5.38 6.79
N ALA A 408 -41.44 -5.11 8.10
CA ALA A 408 -42.55 -4.60 8.88
C ALA A 408 -43.01 -3.19 8.43
N GLU A 409 -44.25 -2.82 8.75
CA GLU A 409 -44.68 -1.42 8.63
C GLU A 409 -43.95 -0.56 9.68
N PRO A 410 -43.50 0.68 9.35
CA PRO A 410 -43.71 1.41 8.10
C PRO A 410 -42.65 1.17 7.01
N HIS A 411 -41.69 0.28 7.25
CA HIS A 411 -40.53 0.04 6.39
C HIS A 411 -40.93 -0.62 5.08
N THR A 412 -41.67 -1.73 5.12
CA THR A 412 -42.23 -2.41 3.93
C THR A 412 -41.19 -2.75 2.85
N VAL A 413 -39.92 -3.00 3.25
CA VAL A 413 -38.87 -3.43 2.33
C VAL A 413 -39.26 -4.77 1.74
N ARG A 414 -39.29 -4.87 0.41
CA ARG A 414 -39.68 -6.09 -0.31
C ARG A 414 -38.52 -7.07 -0.44
N CYS A 415 -38.82 -8.33 -0.75
CA CYS A 415 -37.81 -9.36 -0.98
C CYS A 415 -36.82 -8.95 -2.10
N GLU A 416 -37.31 -8.42 -3.23
CA GLU A 416 -36.48 -7.82 -4.32
C GLU A 416 -35.50 -6.73 -3.84
N GLN A 417 -35.76 -6.09 -2.69
CA GLN A 417 -34.96 -4.99 -2.16
C GLN A 417 -33.93 -5.43 -1.12
N LEU A 418 -34.03 -6.63 -0.54
CA LEU A 418 -33.11 -7.12 0.50
C LEU A 418 -31.65 -7.19 0.03
N ALA A 419 -31.42 -7.40 -1.27
CA ALA A 419 -30.09 -7.33 -1.90
C ALA A 419 -29.37 -5.98 -1.67
N GLN A 420 -30.12 -4.90 -1.51
CA GLN A 420 -29.61 -3.55 -1.24
C GLN A 420 -29.50 -3.23 0.25
N CYS A 421 -29.81 -4.19 1.13
CA CYS A 421 -29.81 -4.03 2.59
C CYS A 421 -28.59 -4.69 3.29
N HIS A 422 -27.52 -5.03 2.56
CA HIS A 422 -26.38 -5.81 3.08
C HIS A 422 -25.86 -5.27 4.42
N ASN A 423 -25.66 -3.96 4.54
CA ASN A 423 -25.09 -3.37 5.75
C ASN A 423 -25.99 -3.56 6.99
N TYR A 424 -27.31 -3.65 6.83
CA TYR A 424 -28.24 -3.97 7.92
C TYR A 424 -28.11 -5.42 8.41
N ALA A 425 -27.73 -6.36 7.55
CA ALA A 425 -27.36 -7.73 7.94
C ALA A 425 -25.93 -7.84 8.49
N ALA A 426 -25.04 -6.90 8.16
CA ALA A 426 -23.60 -7.05 8.35
C ALA A 426 -22.99 -6.30 9.56
N TYR A 427 -23.65 -5.27 10.10
CA TYR A 427 -23.09 -4.34 11.10
C TYR A 427 -24.08 -4.05 12.25
N ARG A 428 -23.57 -3.71 13.45
CA ARG A 428 -24.36 -3.37 14.67
C ARG A 428 -25.31 -4.51 15.12
N SER A 429 -26.07 -4.35 16.22
CA SER A 429 -26.99 -5.40 16.72
C SER A 429 -28.38 -5.32 16.10
N GLU A 430 -29.19 -6.36 16.32
CA GLU A 430 -30.62 -6.41 15.97
C GLU A 430 -31.43 -5.33 16.70
N ASP A 431 -31.08 -5.01 17.96
CA ASP A 431 -31.73 -3.94 18.74
C ASP A 431 -31.35 -2.54 18.22
N GLU A 432 -30.09 -2.34 17.80
CA GLU A 432 -29.64 -1.06 17.21
C GLU A 432 -30.22 -0.85 15.80
N LEU A 433 -30.51 -1.93 15.05
CA LEU A 433 -31.28 -1.86 13.82
C LEU A 433 -32.70 -1.35 14.08
N GLU A 434 -33.38 -1.90 15.08
CA GLU A 434 -34.73 -1.48 15.47
C GLU A 434 -34.77 -0.01 15.91
N GLU A 435 -33.81 0.43 16.73
CA GLU A 435 -33.66 1.85 17.10
C GLU A 435 -33.45 2.75 15.85
N PHE A 436 -32.57 2.34 14.94
CA PHE A 436 -32.23 3.12 13.74
C PHE A 436 -33.40 3.24 12.78
N LEU A 437 -34.12 2.14 12.53
CA LEU A 437 -35.34 2.13 11.74
C LEU A 437 -36.44 2.98 12.40
N GLY A 438 -36.55 2.94 13.73
CA GLY A 438 -37.44 3.80 14.51
C GLY A 438 -37.12 5.29 14.35
N VAL A 439 -35.84 5.68 14.39
CA VAL A 439 -35.38 7.05 14.10
C VAL A 439 -35.75 7.47 12.68
N LEU A 440 -35.53 6.60 11.67
CA LEU A 440 -35.96 6.90 10.30
C LEU A 440 -37.47 7.09 10.21
N ALA A 441 -38.28 6.29 10.91
CA ALA A 441 -39.73 6.43 10.94
C ALA A 441 -40.21 7.76 11.58
N GLN A 442 -39.64 8.16 12.71
CA GLN A 442 -39.89 9.46 13.34
C GLN A 442 -39.52 10.63 12.39
N HIS A 443 -38.44 10.46 11.64
CA HIS A 443 -37.99 11.39 10.61
C HIS A 443 -38.56 11.10 9.21
N GLY A 444 -39.69 10.37 9.15
CA GLY A 444 -40.13 9.57 8.02
C GLY A 444 -39.86 10.11 6.61
N LEU A 445 -39.03 9.51 5.74
CA LEU A 445 -37.92 8.53 5.85
C LEU A 445 -38.12 7.08 6.34
N GLY A 446 -39.25 6.69 6.94
CA GLY A 446 -39.42 5.34 7.49
C GLY A 446 -39.69 4.28 6.43
N ASN A 447 -40.12 4.69 5.23
CA ASN A 447 -40.49 3.81 4.14
C ASN A 447 -39.27 3.13 3.46
N ALA A 448 -39.54 2.14 2.61
CA ALA A 448 -38.50 1.38 1.92
C ALA A 448 -37.48 2.25 1.16
N ALA A 449 -37.91 3.36 0.53
CA ALA A 449 -37.00 4.27 -0.16
C ALA A 449 -36.05 5.00 0.81
N GLY A 450 -36.51 5.31 2.02
CA GLY A 450 -35.70 5.85 3.11
C GLY A 450 -34.73 4.82 3.68
N VAL A 451 -35.21 3.62 4.02
CA VAL A 451 -34.37 2.52 4.54
C VAL A 451 -33.24 2.18 3.55
N LEU A 452 -33.55 2.05 2.26
CA LEU A 452 -32.55 1.80 1.22
C LEU A 452 -31.55 2.96 1.02
N ALA A 453 -31.97 4.21 1.21
CA ALA A 453 -31.08 5.36 1.11
C ALA A 453 -30.12 5.48 2.31
N PHE A 454 -30.55 5.05 3.49
CA PHE A 454 -29.80 5.18 4.75
C PHE A 454 -28.89 3.98 5.08
N GLU A 455 -28.83 2.97 4.20
CA GLU A 455 -28.02 1.77 4.38
C GLU A 455 -26.52 2.08 4.58
N ALA A 456 -25.99 3.04 3.80
CA ALA A 456 -24.62 3.53 3.96
C ALA A 456 -24.41 4.35 5.25
N VAL A 457 -25.46 5.01 5.77
CA VAL A 457 -25.41 5.73 7.06
C VAL A 457 -25.31 4.73 8.21
N TYR A 458 -26.01 3.60 8.12
CA TYR A 458 -25.93 2.52 9.11
C TYR A 458 -24.54 1.84 9.14
N CYS A 459 -23.87 1.70 7.98
CA CYS A 459 -22.48 1.24 7.91
C CYS A 459 -21.45 2.26 8.45
N SER A 460 -21.81 3.55 8.51
CA SER A 460 -20.93 4.62 9.00
C SER A 460 -20.73 4.56 10.53
N THR A 461 -19.80 5.36 11.05
CA THR A 461 -19.57 5.51 12.50
C THR A 461 -20.55 6.46 13.20
N ILE A 462 -21.57 6.99 12.50
CA ILE A 462 -22.56 7.89 13.09
C ILE A 462 -23.51 7.08 13.98
N ARG A 463 -23.59 7.43 15.27
CA ARG A 463 -24.47 6.78 16.26
C ARG A 463 -25.93 7.07 15.95
N THR A 464 -26.81 6.09 16.17
CA THR A 464 -28.24 6.17 15.87
C THR A 464 -28.92 7.43 16.42
N VAL A 465 -28.68 7.74 17.70
CA VAL A 465 -29.15 8.99 18.34
C VAL A 465 -28.71 10.27 17.62
N ASN A 466 -27.51 10.30 17.04
CA ASN A 466 -26.98 11.45 16.31
C ASN A 466 -27.52 11.53 14.88
N VAL A 467 -27.93 10.41 14.27
CA VAL A 467 -28.67 10.43 13.00
C VAL A 467 -30.00 11.16 13.17
N GLY A 468 -30.76 10.89 14.24
CA GLY A 468 -32.02 11.61 14.52
C GLY A 468 -31.81 13.11 14.70
N ARG A 469 -30.78 13.51 15.44
CA ARG A 469 -30.39 14.92 15.61
C ARG A 469 -29.99 15.59 14.29
N LEU A 470 -29.19 14.94 13.46
CA LEU A 470 -28.84 15.42 12.12
C LEU A 470 -30.08 15.57 11.23
N LEU A 471 -31.00 14.62 11.26
CA LEU A 471 -32.27 14.68 10.53
C LEU A 471 -33.20 15.78 11.05
N ALA A 472 -33.15 16.10 12.35
CA ALA A 472 -33.83 17.26 12.93
C ALA A 472 -33.24 18.57 12.39
N LEU A 473 -31.91 18.70 12.35
CA LEU A 473 -31.23 19.86 11.76
C LEU A 473 -31.57 20.02 10.28
N TYR A 474 -31.53 18.94 9.50
CA TYR A 474 -31.88 18.99 8.08
C TYR A 474 -33.30 19.54 7.88
N ARG A 475 -34.30 18.96 8.57
CA ARG A 475 -35.71 19.35 8.49
C ARG A 475 -36.01 20.80 8.91
N ARG A 476 -35.12 21.45 9.67
CA ARG A 476 -35.24 22.89 10.00
C ARG A 476 -34.90 23.82 8.84
N LEU A 477 -34.19 23.33 7.82
CA LEU A 477 -33.84 24.10 6.63
C LEU A 477 -35.00 24.11 5.64
N ARG A 478 -35.37 25.30 5.14
CA ARG A 478 -36.54 25.55 4.28
C ARG A 478 -36.37 25.04 2.84
N ASP A 479 -35.13 24.78 2.42
CA ASP A 479 -34.68 24.38 1.08
C ASP A 479 -34.11 22.94 1.08
N THR A 480 -34.76 22.04 1.81
CA THR A 480 -34.46 20.60 1.85
C THR A 480 -34.98 19.85 0.62
N SER A 481 -34.34 18.72 0.31
CA SER A 481 -34.82 17.78 -0.70
C SER A 481 -35.78 16.78 -0.08
N ALA A 482 -36.85 16.44 -0.79
CA ALA A 482 -37.73 15.32 -0.43
C ALA A 482 -37.12 13.94 -0.79
N ASP A 483 -36.04 13.90 -1.58
CA ASP A 483 -35.33 12.66 -1.91
C ASP A 483 -34.57 12.10 -0.68
N PRO A 484 -34.87 10.87 -0.23
CA PRO A 484 -34.13 10.23 0.86
C PRO A 484 -32.64 10.06 0.57
N ARG A 485 -32.23 9.86 -0.69
CA ARG A 485 -30.81 9.69 -1.04
C ARG A 485 -30.03 10.99 -0.89
N ALA A 486 -30.60 12.11 -1.32
CA ALA A 486 -30.04 13.44 -1.04
C ALA A 486 -29.94 13.73 0.47
N THR A 487 -30.91 13.26 1.27
CA THR A 487 -30.90 13.42 2.73
C THR A 487 -29.82 12.55 3.40
N ALA A 488 -29.72 11.27 3.04
CA ALA A 488 -28.67 10.37 3.54
C ALA A 488 -27.27 10.87 3.18
N LYS A 489 -27.08 11.36 1.95
CA LYS A 489 -25.83 12.00 1.52
C LYS A 489 -25.49 13.22 2.38
N TRP A 490 -26.46 14.06 2.72
CA TRP A 490 -26.23 15.21 3.60
C TRP A 490 -25.83 14.77 5.02
N VAL A 491 -26.48 13.76 5.59
CA VAL A 491 -26.13 13.19 6.91
C VAL A 491 -24.68 12.70 6.93
N LEU A 492 -24.22 12.00 5.87
CA LEU A 492 -22.83 11.59 5.71
C LEU A 492 -21.87 12.77 5.50
N GLU A 493 -22.29 13.83 4.79
CA GLU A 493 -21.44 15.00 4.49
C GLU A 493 -21.19 15.89 5.73
N ILE A 494 -22.13 15.91 6.68
CA ILE A 494 -22.01 16.67 7.94
C ILE A 494 -21.39 15.83 9.05
N GLY A 495 -21.78 14.56 9.19
CA GLY A 495 -21.29 13.66 10.25
C GLY A 495 -21.66 14.12 11.67
N GLU A 496 -21.23 13.38 12.69
CA GLU A 496 -21.56 13.70 14.09
C GLU A 496 -20.53 14.57 14.83
N LYS A 497 -19.31 14.75 14.30
CA LYS A 497 -18.16 15.36 15.01
C LYS A 497 -18.45 16.75 15.58
N HIS A 498 -19.16 17.59 14.82
CA HIS A 498 -19.42 18.99 15.15
C HIS A 498 -20.90 19.28 15.43
N LEU A 499 -21.71 18.24 15.66
CA LEU A 499 -23.17 18.30 15.76
C LEU A 499 -23.69 19.29 16.83
N ALA A 500 -23.09 19.28 18.02
CA ALA A 500 -23.50 20.18 19.10
C ALA A 500 -23.25 21.67 18.77
N SER A 501 -22.16 21.97 18.06
CA SER A 501 -21.86 23.32 17.57
C SER A 501 -22.78 23.73 16.42
N PHE A 502 -23.16 22.81 15.52
CA PHE A 502 -24.15 23.08 14.48
C PHE A 502 -25.54 23.38 15.06
N GLU A 503 -26.02 22.59 16.01
CA GLU A 503 -27.29 22.84 16.71
C GLU A 503 -27.31 24.25 17.31
N TYR A 504 -26.28 24.58 18.10
CA TYR A 504 -26.17 25.89 18.73
C TYR A 504 -26.11 27.05 17.72
N LEU A 505 -25.27 26.96 16.69
CA LEU A 505 -25.16 28.00 15.66
C LEU A 505 -26.47 28.20 14.87
N MET A 506 -27.20 27.12 14.61
CA MET A 506 -28.50 27.21 13.92
C MET A 506 -29.56 27.92 14.76
N ASP A 507 -29.56 27.72 16.09
CA ASP A 507 -30.44 28.44 17.00
C ASP A 507 -30.01 29.91 17.20
N ALA A 508 -28.75 30.13 17.58
CA ALA A 508 -28.21 31.44 17.91
C ALA A 508 -28.26 32.44 16.74
N LEU A 509 -27.96 31.97 15.52
CA LEU A 509 -27.93 32.79 14.31
C LEU A 509 -29.21 32.66 13.47
N ARG A 510 -30.22 31.89 13.94
CA ARG A 510 -31.50 31.65 13.26
C ARG A 510 -31.38 31.13 11.82
N VAL A 511 -30.41 30.25 11.59
CA VAL A 511 -30.15 29.65 10.26
C VAL A 511 -31.34 28.82 9.81
N SER A 512 -31.76 29.05 8.56
CA SER A 512 -33.02 28.57 8.04
C SER A 512 -32.96 28.07 6.59
N THR A 513 -31.80 28.20 5.93
CA THR A 513 -31.54 27.74 4.56
C THR A 513 -30.19 27.03 4.47
N ARG A 514 -30.00 26.16 3.47
CA ARG A 514 -28.73 25.48 3.22
C ARG A 514 -27.62 26.45 2.87
N THR A 515 -27.93 27.58 2.23
CA THR A 515 -26.95 28.63 1.94
C THR A 515 -26.43 29.28 3.22
N GLU A 516 -27.31 29.65 4.15
CA GLU A 516 -26.94 30.13 5.49
C GLU A 516 -26.18 29.05 6.29
N PHE A 517 -26.59 27.78 6.18
CA PHE A 517 -25.91 26.65 6.82
C PHE A 517 -24.45 26.51 6.34
N GLN A 518 -24.18 26.63 5.04
CA GLN A 518 -22.81 26.60 4.53
C GLN A 518 -21.97 27.81 4.99
N GLN A 519 -22.60 28.97 5.26
CA GLN A 519 -21.89 30.12 5.83
C GLN A 519 -21.47 29.92 7.29
N ILE A 520 -22.23 29.14 8.09
CA ILE A 520 -21.87 28.84 9.49
C ILE A 520 -20.95 27.63 9.65
N ARG A 521 -20.86 26.74 8.66
CA ARG A 521 -20.04 25.51 8.70
C ARG A 521 -18.60 25.72 9.18
N PRO A 522 -17.85 26.78 8.78
CA PRO A 522 -16.49 26.99 9.29
C PRO A 522 -16.40 27.21 10.80
N PHE A 523 -17.46 27.71 11.45
CA PHE A 523 -17.47 27.97 12.90
C PHE A 523 -17.81 26.75 13.73
N ALA A 524 -18.54 25.76 13.18
CA ALA A 524 -18.93 24.55 13.91
C ALA A 524 -17.73 23.69 14.37
N ARG A 525 -16.55 23.95 13.81
CA ARG A 525 -15.27 23.34 14.23
C ARG A 525 -14.82 23.80 15.63
N ILE A 526 -15.28 24.97 16.09
CA ILE A 526 -15.06 25.48 17.45
C ILE A 526 -16.02 24.75 18.40
N GLY A 527 -15.55 24.41 19.61
CA GLY A 527 -16.37 23.80 20.66
C GLY A 527 -17.63 24.61 20.97
N ARG A 528 -18.75 23.93 21.24
CA ARG A 528 -20.05 24.55 21.48
C ARG A 528 -19.99 25.59 22.60
N ASN A 529 -19.38 25.27 23.74
CA ASN A 529 -19.27 26.17 24.88
C ASN A 529 -18.42 27.41 24.58
N VAL A 530 -17.41 27.27 23.72
CA VAL A 530 -16.59 28.41 23.26
C VAL A 530 -17.38 29.29 22.29
N LEU A 531 -18.26 28.71 21.45
CA LEU A 531 -19.21 29.46 20.63
C LEU A 531 -20.29 30.16 21.49
N GLU A 532 -20.79 29.52 22.54
CA GLU A 532 -21.71 30.13 23.51
C GLU A 532 -21.08 31.36 24.18
N TRP A 533 -19.87 31.23 24.70
CA TRP A 533 -19.11 32.38 25.24
C TRP A 533 -18.89 33.49 24.19
N ALA A 534 -18.58 33.12 22.94
CA ALA A 534 -18.36 34.10 21.86
C ALA A 534 -19.64 34.87 21.48
N ILE A 535 -20.80 34.22 21.44
CA ILE A 535 -22.07 34.84 21.06
C ILE A 535 -22.74 35.54 22.26
N GLU A 536 -22.92 34.84 23.38
CA GLU A 536 -23.63 35.33 24.57
C GLU A 536 -22.75 36.18 25.47
N GLY A 537 -21.52 35.74 25.75
CA GLY A 537 -20.59 36.40 26.66
C GLY A 537 -19.86 37.60 26.02
N ARG A 538 -19.57 37.53 24.72
CA ARG A 538 -18.79 38.54 23.96
C ARG A 538 -19.60 39.31 22.92
N GLY A 539 -20.83 38.89 22.61
CA GLY A 539 -21.74 39.61 21.72
C GLY A 539 -21.49 39.43 20.22
N TYR A 540 -20.74 38.40 19.78
CA TYR A 540 -20.46 38.15 18.35
C TYR A 540 -21.66 37.47 17.65
N SER A 541 -22.84 38.10 17.69
CA SER A 541 -24.14 37.54 17.27
C SER A 541 -24.40 37.54 15.75
N THR A 542 -23.38 37.72 14.91
CA THR A 542 -23.53 37.70 13.44
C THR A 542 -22.41 36.92 12.77
N VAL A 543 -22.69 36.37 11.59
CA VAL A 543 -21.72 35.62 10.76
C VAL A 543 -20.46 36.45 10.47
N GLU A 544 -20.57 37.75 10.19
CA GLU A 544 -19.41 38.60 9.93
C GLU A 544 -18.63 38.97 11.20
N ALA A 545 -19.31 39.10 12.34
CA ALA A 545 -18.63 39.28 13.64
C ALA A 545 -17.83 38.02 14.01
N LEU A 546 -18.42 36.82 13.89
CA LEU A 546 -17.72 35.55 14.11
C LEU A 546 -16.57 35.34 13.13
N ARG A 547 -16.74 35.70 11.86
CA ARG A 547 -15.67 35.67 10.84
C ARG A 547 -14.51 36.60 11.20
N THR A 548 -14.82 37.84 11.59
CA THR A 548 -13.83 38.84 12.00
C THR A 548 -13.09 38.43 13.27
N TRP A 549 -13.81 37.85 14.24
CA TRP A 549 -13.22 37.30 15.47
C TRP A 549 -12.33 36.08 15.17
N ARG A 550 -12.83 35.07 14.45
CA ARG A 550 -12.08 33.83 14.12
C ARG A 550 -10.79 34.13 13.35
N ARG A 551 -10.77 35.12 12.46
CA ARG A 551 -9.53 35.60 11.79
C ARG A 551 -8.48 36.18 12.75
N LYS A 552 -8.90 36.69 13.91
CA LYS A 552 -8.03 37.29 14.94
C LYS A 552 -7.73 36.34 16.09
N ALA A 553 -8.51 35.28 16.27
CA ALA A 553 -8.41 34.33 17.38
C ALA A 553 -7.53 33.13 17.00
N ARG A 554 -6.20 33.27 17.12
CA ARG A 554 -5.25 32.19 16.79
C ARG A 554 -5.50 30.97 17.71
N GLY A 555 -5.53 29.76 17.13
CA GLY A 555 -5.70 28.51 17.89
C GLY A 555 -7.14 28.18 18.33
N ILE A 556 -8.14 29.01 17.99
CA ILE A 556 -9.51 28.84 18.51
C ILE A 556 -10.19 27.51 18.14
N GLU A 557 -9.82 26.91 16.99
CA GLU A 557 -10.36 25.63 16.52
C GLU A 557 -9.81 24.42 17.30
N GLU A 558 -8.71 24.61 18.05
CA GLU A 558 -8.03 23.56 18.81
C GLU A 558 -8.43 23.60 20.30
N VAL A 559 -9.14 24.64 20.75
CA VAL A 559 -9.68 24.74 22.12
C VAL A 559 -10.75 23.68 22.34
N GLN A 560 -10.57 22.86 23.39
CA GLN A 560 -11.54 21.84 23.78
C GLN A 560 -12.84 22.47 24.29
N ASP A 561 -13.91 21.69 24.36
CA ASP A 561 -15.26 22.15 24.69
C ASP A 561 -15.49 22.44 26.19
N HIS A 562 -14.58 23.19 26.82
CA HIS A 562 -14.61 23.56 28.24
C HIS A 562 -15.88 24.37 28.56
N ASP A 563 -16.58 24.04 29.65
CA ASP A 563 -17.72 24.85 30.11
C ASP A 563 -17.25 26.26 30.49
N TRP A 564 -17.65 27.24 29.68
CA TRP A 564 -17.30 28.64 29.85
C TRP A 564 -17.98 29.31 31.04
N ARG A 565 -19.04 28.71 31.59
CA ARG A 565 -19.75 29.25 32.77
C ARG A 565 -19.01 28.92 34.07
N ALA A 566 -18.12 27.93 34.06
CA ALA A 566 -17.15 27.71 35.13
C ALA A 566 -16.22 28.94 35.25
N PRO A 567 -16.10 29.57 36.45
CA PRO A 567 -15.36 30.82 36.61
C PRO A 567 -13.92 30.79 36.12
N VAL A 568 -13.19 29.69 36.32
CA VAL A 568 -11.81 29.54 35.85
C VAL A 568 -11.73 29.49 34.33
N THR A 569 -12.56 28.67 33.67
CA THR A 569 -12.63 28.60 32.20
C THR A 569 -12.93 29.97 31.60
N ARG A 570 -13.88 30.71 32.19
CA ARG A 570 -14.22 32.06 31.75
C ARG A 570 -13.02 33.00 31.78
N ILE A 571 -12.26 32.99 32.87
CA ILE A 571 -11.04 33.81 33.03
C ILE A 571 -10.01 33.45 31.96
N LEU A 572 -9.82 32.16 31.67
CA LEU A 572 -8.89 31.69 30.63
C LEU A 572 -9.31 32.14 29.22
N LEU A 573 -10.61 32.07 28.90
CA LEU A 573 -11.14 32.53 27.62
C LEU A 573 -11.09 34.05 27.49
N ASP A 574 -11.43 34.80 28.54
CA ASP A 574 -11.42 36.26 28.53
C ASP A 574 -9.98 36.83 28.42
N ASP A 575 -8.98 36.21 29.06
CA ASP A 575 -7.56 36.57 28.92
C ASP A 575 -7.02 36.25 27.50
N ALA A 576 -7.29 35.04 26.99
CA ALA A 576 -6.95 34.64 25.62
C ALA A 576 -7.57 35.57 24.57
N ALA A 577 -8.82 35.98 24.78
CA ALA A 577 -9.54 36.91 23.93
C ALA A 577 -8.94 38.32 23.91
N ALA A 578 -8.47 38.80 25.06
CA ALA A 578 -7.79 40.10 25.16
C ALA A 578 -6.44 40.10 24.42
N ARG A 579 -5.75 38.95 24.36
CA ARG A 579 -4.49 38.75 23.65
C ARG A 579 -4.65 38.40 22.17
N GLY A 580 -5.79 37.84 21.77
CA GLY A 580 -6.02 37.28 20.44
C GLY A 580 -5.36 35.90 20.22
N ASP A 581 -4.94 35.23 21.30
CA ASP A 581 -4.21 33.96 21.22
C ASP A 581 -4.81 32.94 22.20
N PHE A 582 -5.37 31.86 21.65
CA PHE A 582 -6.07 30.81 22.38
C PHE A 582 -5.24 29.54 22.56
N VAL A 583 -4.01 29.47 22.02
CA VAL A 583 -3.18 28.25 22.02
C VAL A 583 -2.90 27.75 23.45
N HIS A 584 -2.75 28.65 24.43
CA HIS A 584 -2.49 28.27 25.82
C HIS A 584 -3.74 27.84 26.61
N VAL A 585 -4.98 28.00 26.10
CA VAL A 585 -6.21 27.75 26.88
C VAL A 585 -6.30 26.30 27.37
N ASN A 586 -6.05 25.32 26.51
CA ASN A 586 -6.08 23.90 26.89
C ASN A 586 -5.00 23.56 27.92
N ARG A 587 -3.78 24.09 27.75
CA ARG A 587 -2.66 23.88 28.69
C ARG A 587 -2.97 24.51 30.05
N ASN A 588 -3.47 25.74 30.07
CA ASN A 588 -3.78 26.45 31.30
C ASN A 588 -4.96 25.80 32.05
N SER A 589 -6.01 25.39 31.33
CA SER A 589 -7.12 24.58 31.89
C SER A 589 -6.57 23.29 32.51
N SER A 590 -5.70 22.57 31.78
CA SER A 590 -5.05 21.35 32.29
C SER A 590 -4.16 21.60 33.51
N ALA A 591 -3.42 22.70 33.55
CA ALA A 591 -2.58 23.07 34.71
C ALA A 591 -3.45 23.28 35.96
N PHE A 592 -4.57 24.00 35.82
CA PHE A 592 -5.51 24.24 36.91
C PHE A 592 -6.16 22.94 37.42
N TRP A 593 -6.74 22.12 36.55
CA TRP A 593 -7.44 20.91 36.97
C TRP A 593 -6.49 19.83 37.52
N ASN A 594 -5.24 19.78 37.04
CA ASN A 594 -4.23 18.90 37.62
C ASN A 594 -3.76 19.38 39.00
N ALA A 595 -3.58 20.69 39.21
CA ALA A 595 -3.33 21.25 40.54
C ALA A 595 -4.47 20.89 41.50
N ARG A 596 -5.74 21.08 41.10
CA ARG A 596 -6.92 20.75 41.91
C ARG A 596 -6.97 19.27 42.27
N ARG A 597 -6.65 18.38 41.31
CA ARG A 597 -6.62 16.93 41.54
C ARG A 597 -5.56 16.54 42.55
N ALA A 598 -4.31 16.98 42.37
CA ALA A 598 -3.22 16.69 43.30
C ALA A 598 -3.56 17.18 44.72
N GLU A 599 -4.10 18.39 44.83
CA GLU A 599 -4.53 18.97 46.10
C GLU A 599 -5.64 18.16 46.79
N CYS A 600 -6.63 17.68 46.03
CA CYS A 600 -7.66 16.80 46.56
C CYS A 600 -7.10 15.41 46.96
N GLU A 601 -6.11 14.87 46.26
CA GLU A 601 -5.48 13.59 46.62
C GLU A 601 -4.66 13.71 47.92
N ASP A 602 -3.89 14.80 48.08
CA ASP A 602 -3.10 15.10 49.28
C ASP A 602 -3.99 15.39 50.50
N VAL A 603 -5.02 16.24 50.37
CA VAL A 603 -5.88 16.66 51.49
C VAL A 603 -6.94 15.61 51.84
N CYS A 604 -7.54 14.95 50.86
CA CYS A 604 -8.64 14.00 51.13
C CYS A 604 -8.17 12.59 51.45
N ILE A 605 -6.89 12.24 51.23
CA ILE A 605 -6.29 10.91 51.53
C ILE A 605 -7.14 9.76 50.97
N ARG A 606 -6.76 9.32 49.76
CA ARG A 606 -7.47 8.26 49.03
C ARG A 606 -7.41 6.90 49.76
N PRO A 607 -8.54 6.17 49.91
CA PRO A 607 -8.55 4.82 50.47
C PRO A 607 -7.71 3.84 49.63
N VAL A 608 -7.16 2.82 50.28
CA VAL A 608 -6.33 1.80 49.63
C VAL A 608 -7.19 0.93 48.70
N THR A 609 -6.61 0.48 47.59
CA THR A 609 -7.28 -0.44 46.65
C THR A 609 -7.72 -1.70 47.38
N GLY A 610 -9.05 -1.91 47.50
CA GLY A 610 -9.64 -3.00 48.27
C GLY A 610 -10.36 -2.57 49.56
N SER A 611 -10.31 -1.29 49.94
CA SER A 611 -11.19 -0.72 50.98
C SER A 611 -12.67 -0.85 50.63
N ASP A 612 -13.53 -0.79 51.66
CA ASP A 612 -14.98 -0.89 51.50
C ASP A 612 -15.60 0.32 50.78
N LYS A 613 -16.87 0.15 50.38
CA LYS A 613 -17.61 1.19 49.65
C LYS A 613 -17.78 2.46 50.51
N GLU A 614 -18.04 2.32 51.81
CA GLU A 614 -18.23 3.47 52.71
C GLU A 614 -16.97 4.34 52.79
N SER A 615 -15.78 3.75 52.81
CA SER A 615 -14.51 4.48 52.75
C SER A 615 -14.36 5.29 51.46
N PHE A 616 -14.75 4.72 50.32
CA PHE A 616 -14.71 5.43 49.03
C PHE A 616 -15.80 6.51 48.94
N ASP A 617 -17.03 6.23 49.39
CA ASP A 617 -18.11 7.21 49.44
C ASP A 617 -17.74 8.40 50.36
N ALA A 618 -17.10 8.14 51.50
CA ALA A 618 -16.59 9.16 52.42
C ALA A 618 -15.37 9.94 51.87
N TYR A 619 -14.56 9.34 51.00
CA TYR A 619 -13.53 10.05 50.25
C TYR A 619 -14.15 11.00 49.22
N TRP A 620 -15.06 10.51 48.37
CA TRP A 620 -15.73 11.35 47.37
C TRP A 620 -16.57 12.47 47.99
N ALA A 621 -17.19 12.23 49.16
CA ALA A 621 -17.91 13.26 49.91
C ALA A 621 -17.00 14.35 50.51
N ARG A 622 -15.70 14.07 50.73
CA ARG A 622 -14.70 15.08 51.10
C ARG A 622 -14.21 15.87 49.89
N VAL A 623 -13.89 15.17 48.80
CA VAL A 623 -13.50 15.79 47.51
C VAL A 623 -14.59 16.76 47.02
N ALA A 624 -15.85 16.32 46.99
CA ALA A 624 -16.99 17.14 46.54
C ALA A 624 -17.25 18.40 47.39
N LYS A 625 -16.74 18.46 48.63
CA LYS A 625 -16.78 19.66 49.48
C LYS A 625 -15.57 20.58 49.25
N LEU A 626 -14.41 20.00 48.93
CA LEU A 626 -13.15 20.73 48.76
C LEU A 626 -13.04 21.40 47.39
N GLU A 627 -13.43 20.71 46.31
CA GLU A 627 -13.27 21.23 44.94
C GLU A 627 -13.88 22.63 44.71
N PRO A 628 -15.11 22.96 45.17
CA PRO A 628 -15.68 24.29 44.99
C PRO A 628 -14.98 25.38 45.82
N LEU A 629 -14.40 25.01 46.97
CA LEU A 629 -13.65 25.94 47.83
C LEU A 629 -12.31 26.32 47.17
N LEU A 630 -11.57 25.33 46.68
CA LEU A 630 -10.32 25.54 45.94
C LEU A 630 -10.55 26.40 44.70
N GLU A 631 -11.62 26.12 43.94
CA GLU A 631 -11.96 26.92 42.75
C GLU A 631 -12.23 28.39 43.12
N MET A 632 -13.10 28.65 44.10
CA MET A 632 -13.42 30.01 44.55
C MET A 632 -12.20 30.77 45.08
N GLN A 633 -11.36 30.12 45.89
CA GLN A 633 -10.13 30.71 46.41
C GLN A 633 -9.11 31.04 45.31
N SER A 634 -9.06 30.25 44.23
CA SER A 634 -8.07 30.42 43.16
C SER A 634 -8.32 31.63 42.25
N LEU A 635 -9.57 32.11 42.11
CA LEU A 635 -9.96 33.03 41.02
C LEU A 635 -9.11 34.32 40.97
N PRO A 636 -8.82 35.02 42.10
CA PRO A 636 -7.98 36.21 42.07
C PRO A 636 -6.54 35.90 41.67
N HIS A 637 -6.00 34.75 42.12
CA HIS A 637 -4.65 34.32 41.85
C HIS A 637 -4.47 33.85 40.40
N VAL A 638 -5.46 33.14 39.83
CA VAL A 638 -5.48 32.78 38.39
C VAL A 638 -5.45 34.04 37.52
N GLN A 639 -6.29 35.05 37.82
CA GLN A 639 -6.27 36.33 37.11
C GLN A 639 -4.93 37.07 37.29
N HIS A 640 -4.40 37.11 38.52
CA HIS A 640 -3.13 37.77 38.82
C HIS A 640 -1.98 37.12 38.05
N GLN A 641 -1.89 35.79 38.09
CA GLN A 641 -0.88 35.01 37.40
C GLN A 641 -0.93 35.24 35.89
N LEU A 642 -2.07 35.06 35.22
CA LEU A 642 -2.18 35.26 33.76
C LEU A 642 -1.74 36.66 33.33
N LYS A 643 -2.11 37.69 34.11
CA LYS A 643 -1.67 39.06 33.88
C LYS A 643 -0.15 39.21 34.06
N ALA A 644 0.41 38.69 35.15
CA ALA A 644 1.83 38.78 35.49
C ALA A 644 2.74 37.95 34.59
N THR A 645 2.27 36.81 34.05
CA THR A 645 3.05 35.89 33.22
C THR A 645 2.83 36.07 31.72
N GLY A 646 1.93 36.97 31.31
CA GLY A 646 1.64 37.17 29.89
C GLY A 646 0.71 36.10 29.27
N GLY A 647 -0.08 35.39 30.07
CA GLY A 647 -1.07 34.40 29.63
C GLY A 647 -0.73 32.95 29.95
N ILE A 648 0.25 32.71 30.85
CA ILE A 648 0.72 31.37 31.23
C ILE A 648 0.22 31.02 32.64
N LEU A 649 -0.49 29.89 32.76
CA LEU A 649 -0.77 29.26 34.06
C LEU A 649 0.23 28.13 34.33
N ALA A 650 0.54 27.92 35.60
CA ALA A 650 1.47 26.92 36.13
C ALA A 650 0.81 26.23 37.33
N ALA A 651 0.86 24.90 37.39
CA ALA A 651 0.15 24.12 38.40
C ALA A 651 0.71 24.36 39.80
N SER A 652 2.02 24.44 39.93
CA SER A 652 2.73 24.72 41.19
C SER A 652 2.31 26.05 41.84
N LEU A 653 2.15 27.11 41.03
CA LEU A 653 1.68 28.42 41.49
C LEU A 653 0.22 28.41 41.94
N VAL A 654 -0.66 27.68 41.24
CA VAL A 654 -2.06 27.51 41.67
C VAL A 654 -2.13 26.83 43.04
N ARG A 655 -1.28 25.82 43.29
CA ARG A 655 -1.19 25.16 44.61
C ARG A 655 -0.64 26.09 45.69
N ALA A 656 0.43 26.83 45.40
CA ALA A 656 1.00 27.79 46.34
C ALA A 656 -0.03 28.85 46.80
N ALA A 657 -0.89 29.31 45.89
CA ALA A 657 -1.97 30.25 46.18
C ALA A 657 -3.01 29.73 47.19
N TRP A 658 -3.25 28.41 47.25
CA TRP A 658 -4.17 27.80 48.22
C TRP A 658 -3.59 27.67 49.63
N HIS A 659 -2.27 27.77 49.79
CA HIS A 659 -1.59 27.56 51.06
C HIS A 659 -1.08 28.85 51.70
N ASP A 660 -0.33 29.68 50.97
CA ASP A 660 0.27 30.89 51.49
C ASP A 660 0.44 31.93 50.37
N SER A 661 -0.30 33.03 50.45
CA SER A 661 -0.26 34.11 49.45
C SER A 661 1.10 34.79 49.34
N ARG A 662 1.92 34.82 50.40
CA ARG A 662 3.29 35.38 50.32
C ARG A 662 4.21 34.43 49.57
N VAL A 663 4.13 33.13 49.85
CA VAL A 663 4.89 32.10 49.11
C VAL A 663 4.48 32.09 47.64
N TYR A 664 3.19 32.27 47.34
CA TYR A 664 2.70 32.45 45.97
C TYR A 664 3.36 33.65 45.25
N GLU A 665 3.41 34.84 45.86
CA GLU A 665 4.05 36.01 45.23
C GLU A 665 5.57 35.84 45.06
N GLU A 666 6.24 35.24 46.05
CA GLU A 666 7.67 34.88 45.97
C GLU A 666 7.93 33.87 44.84
N GLN A 667 7.08 32.85 44.66
CA GLN A 667 7.19 31.87 43.58
C GLN A 667 6.78 32.45 42.23
N LEU A 668 5.78 33.33 42.14
CA LEU A 668 5.36 33.99 40.90
C LEU A 668 6.47 34.88 40.34
N THR A 669 7.17 35.57 41.23
CA THR A 669 8.37 36.36 40.88
C THR A 669 9.48 35.46 40.33
N LYS A 670 9.76 34.32 40.99
CA LYS A 670 10.73 33.32 40.52
C LYS A 670 10.32 32.71 39.18
N PHE A 671 9.05 32.36 39.00
CA PHE A 671 8.52 31.79 37.76
C PHE A 671 8.69 32.73 36.58
N ASN A 672 8.41 34.03 36.76
CA ASN A 672 8.64 35.01 35.71
C ASN A 672 10.13 35.13 35.35
N ALA A 673 11.03 35.13 36.35
CA ALA A 673 12.47 35.14 36.11
C ALA A 673 12.95 33.88 35.38
N GLU A 674 12.41 32.70 35.70
CA GLU A 674 12.68 31.44 34.99
C GLU A 674 12.17 31.49 33.54
N VAL A 675 10.96 32.03 33.29
CA VAL A 675 10.43 32.20 31.93
C VAL A 675 11.25 33.19 31.12
N ASP A 676 11.67 34.31 31.70
CA ASP A 676 12.53 35.29 31.02
C ASP A 676 13.92 34.69 30.72
N ALA A 677 14.51 33.95 31.66
CA ALA A 677 15.76 33.22 31.44
C ALA A 677 15.63 32.20 30.29
N LEU A 678 14.53 31.44 30.23
CA LEU A 678 14.26 30.48 29.14
C LEU A 678 14.10 31.18 27.78
N LEU A 679 13.48 32.36 27.72
CA LEU A 679 13.33 33.17 26.49
C LEU A 679 14.64 33.82 26.03
N ASP A 680 15.56 34.06 26.94
CA ASP A 680 16.94 34.45 26.66
C ASP A 680 17.86 33.24 26.42
N GLY A 681 17.30 32.04 26.25
CA GLY A 681 18.03 30.83 25.88
C GLY A 681 18.79 30.14 27.03
N PHE A 682 18.66 30.64 28.25
CA PHE A 682 19.16 29.98 29.46
C PHE A 682 18.15 28.90 29.95
N GLY A 683 18.34 28.41 31.17
CA GLY A 683 17.47 27.43 31.81
C GLY A 683 18.11 26.83 33.06
N PRO A 684 17.49 25.82 33.69
CA PRO A 684 18.09 25.15 34.83
C PRO A 684 19.29 24.29 34.41
N ASN A 685 20.40 24.39 35.14
CA ASN A 685 21.65 23.65 34.89
C ASN A 685 21.95 22.58 35.97
N THR A 686 20.92 22.12 36.68
CA THR A 686 21.02 21.13 37.77
C THR A 686 20.43 19.78 37.33
N GLU A 687 21.00 18.67 37.83
CA GLU A 687 20.51 17.29 37.59
C GLU A 687 19.07 17.04 38.08
N VAL A 688 18.56 17.90 38.98
CA VAL A 688 17.18 17.89 39.46
C VAL A 688 16.60 19.29 39.28
N ILE A 689 15.34 19.37 38.86
CA ILE A 689 14.59 20.61 38.70
C ILE A 689 13.33 20.61 39.54
N SER A 690 12.89 21.81 39.93
CA SER A 690 11.66 22.02 40.70
C SER A 690 10.41 21.94 39.81
N GLU A 691 9.24 21.69 40.42
CA GLU A 691 7.95 21.75 39.73
C GLU A 691 7.73 23.10 39.03
N LEU A 692 8.20 24.19 39.63
CA LEU A 692 8.11 25.55 39.09
C LEU A 692 8.90 25.69 37.76
N GLN A 693 10.09 25.09 37.70
CA GLN A 693 10.93 25.06 36.50
C GLN A 693 10.35 24.12 35.43
N ALA A 694 9.82 22.96 35.82
CA ALA A 694 9.12 22.06 34.91
C ALA A 694 7.89 22.72 34.28
N ASP A 695 7.09 23.46 35.07
CA ASP A 695 5.96 24.26 34.59
C ASP A 695 6.42 25.36 33.60
N ALA A 696 7.55 26.04 33.88
CA ALA A 696 8.10 27.10 33.04
C ALA A 696 8.62 26.57 31.70
N ILE A 697 9.39 25.46 31.71
CA ILE A 697 9.85 24.77 30.50
C ILE A 697 8.64 24.29 29.68
N SER A 698 7.64 23.69 30.32
CA SER A 698 6.38 23.28 29.66
C SER A 698 5.64 24.44 28.99
N ALA A 699 5.71 25.65 29.57
CA ALA A 699 5.08 26.83 29.02
C ALA A 699 5.82 27.34 27.77
N VAL A 700 7.13 27.56 27.89
CA VAL A 700 7.95 28.19 26.85
C VAL A 700 8.17 27.24 25.68
N TYR A 701 8.43 25.95 25.93
CA TYR A 701 8.72 24.97 24.86
C TYR A 701 7.48 24.25 24.33
N GLY A 702 6.30 24.43 24.96
CA GLY A 702 5.04 23.87 24.46
C GLY A 702 4.92 22.35 24.54
N ILE A 703 5.54 21.72 25.54
CA ILE A 703 5.54 20.26 25.76
C ILE A 703 4.91 19.88 27.10
N ASP A 704 4.30 18.69 27.23
CA ASP A 704 3.93 18.15 28.57
C ASP A 704 5.15 17.47 29.19
N PHE A 705 5.91 18.28 29.93
CA PHE A 705 7.20 17.90 30.49
C PHE A 705 7.10 16.74 31.51
N ARG A 706 5.92 16.49 32.10
CA ARG A 706 5.72 15.43 33.10
C ARG A 706 5.91 14.02 32.54
N CYS A 707 5.79 13.84 31.22
CA CYS A 707 6.08 12.59 30.54
C CYS A 707 7.55 12.47 30.06
N SER A 708 8.42 13.44 30.38
CA SER A 708 9.81 13.49 29.88
C SER A 708 10.87 13.65 30.98
N LEU A 709 10.47 13.55 32.25
CA LEU A 709 11.36 13.63 33.42
C LEU A 709 12.43 12.53 33.45
N GLU A 710 12.17 11.36 32.87
CA GLU A 710 13.05 10.17 32.89
C GLU A 710 14.44 10.33 32.24
N ARG A 711 14.75 11.50 31.65
CA ARG A 711 16.04 11.76 30.98
C ARG A 711 16.66 13.11 31.35
N TRP A 712 16.14 13.83 32.34
CA TRP A 712 16.66 15.17 32.64
C TRP A 712 18.08 15.16 33.23
N ASP A 713 18.40 14.13 34.00
CA ASP A 713 19.73 13.80 34.52
C ASP A 713 20.79 13.66 33.42
N ASP A 714 20.43 13.08 32.28
CA ASP A 714 21.27 12.95 31.08
C ASP A 714 21.47 14.27 30.29
N LEU A 715 20.73 15.34 30.65
CA LEU A 715 20.58 16.58 29.87
C LEU A 715 21.13 17.84 30.56
N VAL A 716 22.05 17.69 31.52
CA VAL A 716 22.74 18.80 32.20
C VAL A 716 23.25 19.86 31.20
N GLY A 717 23.18 21.13 31.59
CA GLY A 717 23.69 22.25 30.77
C GLY A 717 25.20 22.15 30.54
N LEU A 718 25.62 22.26 29.27
CA LEU A 718 27.01 22.06 28.83
C LEU A 718 27.62 23.37 28.29
N ASP A 719 27.30 24.52 28.89
CA ASP A 719 27.64 25.84 28.36
C ASP A 719 29.15 26.11 28.22
N SER A 720 29.99 25.34 28.90
CA SER A 720 31.45 25.30 28.67
C SER A 720 31.82 24.93 27.22
N HIS A 721 30.93 24.26 26.48
CA HIS A 721 31.08 23.98 25.05
C HIS A 721 30.88 25.22 24.16
N LEU A 722 30.22 26.27 24.67
CA LEU A 722 30.00 27.55 24.00
C LEU A 722 31.01 28.64 24.43
N ALA A 723 31.84 28.39 25.45
CA ALA A 723 32.69 29.40 26.08
C ALA A 723 33.71 30.06 25.13
N ASP A 724 34.09 29.38 24.05
CA ASP A 724 35.01 29.88 23.02
C ASP A 724 34.31 30.76 21.95
N LEU A 725 33.00 31.00 22.06
CA LEU A 725 32.19 31.77 21.11
C LEU A 725 31.61 33.05 21.74
N THR A 726 31.74 34.17 21.02
CA THR A 726 30.99 35.40 21.26
C THR A 726 29.59 35.25 20.70
N LEU A 727 28.60 35.19 21.58
CA LEU A 727 27.19 34.96 21.24
C LEU A 727 26.32 36.05 21.87
N ARG A 728 25.28 36.45 21.14
CA ARG A 728 24.25 37.39 21.57
C ARG A 728 22.88 36.93 21.08
N PRO A 729 21.78 37.51 21.57
CA PRO A 729 20.49 37.37 20.90
C PRO A 729 20.52 37.99 19.50
N TYR A 730 19.95 37.27 18.53
CA TYR A 730 19.81 37.71 17.13
C TYR A 730 18.33 37.95 16.80
N GLU A 731 18.03 39.03 16.09
CA GLU A 731 16.66 39.31 15.66
C GLU A 731 16.33 38.58 14.35
N MET A 732 15.11 38.06 14.26
CA MET A 732 14.58 37.35 13.08
C MET A 732 13.18 37.87 12.74
N HIS A 733 12.87 37.92 11.45
CA HIS A 733 11.54 38.27 10.93
C HIS A 733 11.05 37.15 10.01
N PHE A 734 9.89 36.58 10.34
CA PHE A 734 9.23 35.57 9.51
C PHE A 734 8.02 36.20 8.83
N ALA A 735 8.18 36.56 7.56
CA ALA A 735 7.12 37.21 6.81
C ALA A 735 5.94 36.26 6.57
N ARG A 736 4.71 36.76 6.69
CA ARG A 736 3.50 35.96 6.42
C ARG A 736 3.27 35.77 4.92
N ARG A 737 2.84 34.58 4.53
CA ARG A 737 2.36 34.24 3.19
C ARG A 737 0.88 34.60 3.08
N ARG A 738 0.48 35.24 1.98
CA ARG A 738 -0.93 35.45 1.59
C ARG A 738 -1.26 34.45 0.48
N ALA A 739 -2.27 33.61 0.68
CA ALA A 739 -2.73 32.65 -0.32
C ALA A 739 -3.97 33.18 -1.07
N GLU A 740 -4.02 32.94 -2.38
CA GLU A 740 -5.16 33.22 -3.24
C GLU A 740 -5.34 32.05 -4.21
N LEU A 741 -6.57 31.56 -4.39
CA LEU A 741 -6.83 30.47 -5.34
C LEU A 741 -6.69 31.01 -6.77
N LYS A 742 -5.84 30.37 -7.59
CA LYS A 742 -5.64 30.76 -9.00
C LYS A 742 -6.97 30.64 -9.76
N SER A 743 -7.35 31.70 -10.47
CA SER A 743 -8.67 31.81 -11.13
C SER A 743 -9.00 30.69 -12.14
N ASN A 744 -7.99 29.99 -12.65
CA ASN A 744 -8.13 28.86 -13.57
C ASN A 744 -7.98 27.47 -12.91
N ARG A 745 -7.85 27.39 -11.58
CA ARG A 745 -7.71 26.15 -10.81
C ARG A 745 -8.89 25.95 -9.86
N LYS A 746 -9.20 24.69 -9.59
CA LYS A 746 -10.18 24.26 -8.59
C LYS A 746 -9.55 23.15 -7.76
N ILE A 747 -9.91 23.09 -6.49
CA ILE A 747 -9.52 21.99 -5.60
C ILE A 747 -10.25 20.72 -6.04
N ASP A 748 -9.53 19.60 -6.09
CA ASP A 748 -10.05 18.30 -6.50
C ASP A 748 -10.91 17.67 -5.40
N HIS A 749 -12.22 17.95 -5.48
CA HIS A 749 -13.23 17.36 -4.60
C HIS A 749 -13.22 15.82 -4.62
N SER A 750 -12.86 15.18 -5.74
CA SER A 750 -12.85 13.73 -5.84
C SER A 750 -11.74 13.09 -5.01
N GLY A 751 -10.60 13.77 -4.84
CA GLY A 751 -9.53 13.32 -3.94
C GLY A 751 -9.84 13.58 -2.47
N ILE A 752 -10.57 14.65 -2.16
CA ILE A 752 -11.07 14.93 -0.80
C ILE A 752 -12.07 13.84 -0.36
N VAL A 753 -12.97 13.40 -1.25
CA VAL A 753 -13.85 12.26 -0.97
C VAL A 753 -13.04 10.99 -0.70
N ALA A 754 -12.03 10.69 -1.52
CA ALA A 754 -11.16 9.52 -1.29
C ALA A 754 -10.39 9.58 0.05
N MET A 755 -9.99 10.77 0.52
CA MET A 755 -9.41 10.95 1.87
C MET A 755 -10.43 10.64 2.97
N ARG A 756 -11.69 11.08 2.83
CA ARG A 756 -12.77 10.77 3.79
C ARG A 756 -13.08 9.28 3.79
N ASP A 757 -13.22 8.66 2.61
CA ASP A 757 -13.43 7.22 2.46
C ASP A 757 -12.30 6.41 3.11
N ALA A 758 -11.05 6.89 3.03
CA ALA A 758 -9.91 6.28 3.69
C ALA A 758 -9.98 6.38 5.22
N ILE A 759 -10.37 7.54 5.77
CA ILE A 759 -10.55 7.74 7.23
C ILE A 759 -11.69 6.86 7.76
N ASP A 760 -12.79 6.73 7.03
CA ASP A 760 -13.90 5.84 7.43
C ASP A 760 -13.58 4.35 7.23
N TYR A 761 -12.71 4.02 6.28
CA TYR A 761 -12.12 2.68 6.19
C TYR A 761 -11.18 2.41 7.38
N ALA A 762 -10.39 3.40 7.81
CA ALA A 762 -9.46 3.28 8.94
C ALA A 762 -10.15 2.94 10.26
N ARG A 763 -11.25 3.64 10.57
CA ARG A 763 -12.07 3.37 11.76
C ARG A 763 -12.64 1.94 11.74
N ARG A 764 -13.18 1.51 10.60
CA ARG A 764 -13.70 0.14 10.41
C ARG A 764 -12.60 -0.92 10.47
N PHE A 765 -11.43 -0.66 9.89
CA PHE A 765 -10.26 -1.53 9.98
C PHE A 765 -9.88 -1.74 11.45
N ARG A 766 -9.70 -0.67 12.22
CA ARG A 766 -9.29 -0.76 13.63
C ARG A 766 -10.31 -1.50 14.51
N GLN A 767 -11.61 -1.37 14.24
CA GLN A 767 -12.66 -2.12 14.93
C GLN A 767 -12.64 -3.63 14.62
N LEU A 768 -12.30 -4.00 13.37
CA LEU A 768 -12.42 -5.38 12.89
C LEU A 768 -11.10 -6.16 12.88
N VAL A 769 -9.95 -5.49 12.87
CA VAL A 769 -8.63 -6.12 12.64
C VAL A 769 -8.29 -7.22 13.66
N GLY A 770 -8.67 -7.04 14.92
CA GLY A 770 -8.49 -8.03 15.99
C GLY A 770 -9.62 -9.07 16.13
N THR A 771 -10.64 -9.07 15.24
CA THR A 771 -11.78 -10.00 15.32
C THR A 771 -12.09 -10.73 14.01
N ASP A 772 -12.06 -10.02 12.87
CA ASP A 772 -12.28 -10.56 11.54
C ASP A 772 -11.37 -9.83 10.53
N ILE A 773 -10.17 -10.36 10.35
CA ILE A 773 -9.20 -9.83 9.39
C ILE A 773 -9.71 -9.89 7.95
N GLY A 774 -10.59 -10.84 7.62
CA GLY A 774 -11.15 -11.02 6.28
C GLY A 774 -12.05 -9.87 5.86
N ARG A 775 -12.83 -9.34 6.81
CA ARG A 775 -13.62 -8.10 6.67
C ARG A 775 -12.79 -6.85 6.83
N ALA A 776 -11.88 -6.79 7.81
CA ALA A 776 -11.02 -5.62 8.02
C ALA A 776 -10.23 -5.28 6.76
N SER A 777 -9.79 -6.30 6.02
CA SER A 777 -9.05 -6.19 4.77
C SER A 777 -9.94 -6.26 3.52
N ASP A 778 -11.26 -6.10 3.62
CA ASP A 778 -12.17 -6.27 2.49
C ASP A 778 -12.01 -5.18 1.42
N GLY A 779 -12.13 -5.58 0.16
CA GLY A 779 -11.94 -4.73 -1.00
C GLY A 779 -10.49 -4.24 -1.22
N LEU A 780 -9.51 -4.65 -0.41
CA LEU A 780 -8.09 -4.47 -0.72
C LEU A 780 -7.68 -5.39 -1.88
N SER A 781 -6.73 -4.93 -2.69
CA SER A 781 -6.22 -5.72 -3.81
C SER A 781 -4.74 -5.42 -4.05
N PRO A 782 -3.83 -6.42 -3.94
CA PRO A 782 -2.40 -6.21 -4.12
C PRO A 782 -2.06 -5.77 -5.55
N ARG A 783 -2.96 -6.03 -6.52
CA ARG A 783 -2.84 -5.58 -7.90
C ARG A 783 -2.84 -4.05 -8.05
N GLN A 784 -3.47 -3.31 -7.14
CA GLN A 784 -3.51 -1.84 -7.13
C GLN A 784 -2.15 -1.21 -6.77
N MET A 785 -1.26 -2.00 -6.17
CA MET A 785 0.06 -1.58 -5.69
C MET A 785 1.20 -1.80 -6.70
N ARG A 786 0.90 -2.38 -7.87
CA ARG A 786 1.89 -2.62 -8.93
C ARG A 786 2.35 -1.31 -9.58
N GLU A 787 3.66 -1.04 -9.57
CA GLU A 787 4.28 0.18 -10.11
C GLU A 787 3.80 0.57 -11.52
N GLN A 788 3.59 -0.44 -12.39
CA GLN A 788 3.19 -0.25 -13.79
C GLN A 788 1.75 0.21 -14.00
N GLN A 789 0.91 0.29 -12.95
CA GLN A 789 -0.41 0.91 -13.08
C GLN A 789 -0.29 2.43 -13.25
N ARG A 790 -0.32 2.89 -14.51
CA ARG A 790 -0.38 4.32 -14.88
C ARG A 790 -1.66 5.05 -14.43
N SER A 791 -2.58 4.36 -13.76
CA SER A 791 -3.89 4.84 -13.33
C SER A 791 -4.11 4.85 -11.82
N SER A 792 -3.08 4.65 -10.98
CA SER A 792 -3.22 4.76 -9.53
C SER A 792 -3.58 6.21 -9.14
N THR A 793 -4.80 6.41 -8.64
CA THR A 793 -5.34 7.68 -8.12
C THR A 793 -5.74 7.54 -6.64
N PRO A 794 -5.99 8.65 -5.90
CA PRO A 794 -6.53 8.59 -4.54
C PRO A 794 -7.72 7.62 -4.40
N GLN A 795 -8.68 7.69 -5.32
CA GLN A 795 -9.89 6.85 -5.31
C GLN A 795 -9.55 5.35 -5.40
N THR A 796 -8.52 4.97 -6.15
CA THR A 796 -8.11 3.56 -6.26
C THR A 796 -7.37 3.03 -5.02
N LEU A 797 -6.76 3.92 -4.22
CA LEU A 797 -5.92 3.54 -3.06
C LEU A 797 -6.51 3.94 -1.70
N HIS A 798 -7.73 4.49 -1.63
CA HIS A 798 -8.34 4.92 -0.36
C HIS A 798 -8.36 3.81 0.72
N ARG A 799 -8.59 2.55 0.34
CA ARG A 799 -8.56 1.41 1.30
C ARG A 799 -7.16 1.12 1.82
N HIS A 800 -6.14 1.20 0.96
CA HIS A 800 -4.74 1.02 1.35
C HIS A 800 -4.26 2.14 2.29
N LEU A 801 -4.62 3.40 2.00
CA LEU A 801 -4.45 4.51 2.94
C LEU A 801 -5.24 4.27 4.24
N GLY A 802 -6.47 3.76 4.12
CA GLY A 802 -7.32 3.43 5.26
C GLY A 802 -6.72 2.39 6.19
N VAL A 803 -6.03 1.35 5.68
CA VAL A 803 -5.27 0.43 6.54
C VAL A 803 -4.18 1.18 7.30
N LEU A 804 -3.36 1.98 6.61
CA LEU A 804 -2.26 2.73 7.25
C LEU A 804 -2.78 3.65 8.36
N LEU A 805 -3.81 4.44 8.07
CA LEU A 805 -4.50 5.28 9.06
C LEU A 805 -5.11 4.43 10.20
N GLY A 806 -5.63 3.25 9.89
CA GLY A 806 -6.18 2.30 10.87
C GLY A 806 -5.13 1.78 11.84
N VAL A 807 -3.86 1.69 11.42
CA VAL A 807 -2.70 1.37 12.28
C VAL A 807 -2.35 2.53 13.22
N LEU A 808 -2.45 3.77 12.75
CA LEU A 808 -2.13 4.97 13.54
C LEU A 808 -3.13 5.20 14.71
N PRO A 809 -2.78 6.03 15.71
CA PRO A 809 -3.72 6.43 16.77
C PRO A 809 -4.94 7.23 16.26
N ASP A 810 -6.05 7.19 17.00
CA ASP A 810 -7.28 7.95 16.69
C ASP A 810 -7.01 9.46 16.54
N SER A 811 -6.19 10.04 17.41
CA SER A 811 -5.84 11.47 17.38
C SER A 811 -5.22 11.91 16.05
N ALA A 812 -4.40 11.07 15.42
CA ALA A 812 -3.82 11.36 14.10
C ALA A 812 -4.89 11.34 12.99
N CYS A 813 -5.82 10.37 13.05
CA CYS A 813 -6.93 10.29 12.10
C CYS A 813 -7.89 11.48 12.24
N ASP A 814 -8.21 11.88 13.47
CA ASP A 814 -9.14 12.98 13.72
C ASP A 814 -8.53 14.36 13.46
N ALA A 815 -7.23 14.54 13.64
CA ALA A 815 -6.50 15.73 13.19
C ALA A 815 -6.52 15.83 11.65
N LEU A 816 -6.14 14.74 10.95
CA LEU A 816 -6.17 14.70 9.48
C LEU A 816 -7.59 14.93 8.94
N SER A 817 -8.61 14.35 9.58
CA SER A 817 -10.03 14.55 9.25
C SER A 817 -10.44 16.02 9.32
N SER A 818 -9.99 16.76 10.36
CA SER A 818 -10.26 18.19 10.49
C SER A 818 -9.64 19.03 9.37
N GLU A 819 -8.45 18.66 8.88
CA GLU A 819 -7.78 19.39 7.79
C GLU A 819 -8.35 19.02 6.41
N VAL A 820 -8.71 17.74 6.20
CA VAL A 820 -9.42 17.27 4.99
C VAL A 820 -10.79 17.95 4.84
N GLU A 821 -11.50 18.21 5.95
CA GLU A 821 -12.69 19.05 5.90
C GLU A 821 -12.36 20.50 5.53
N ALA A 822 -11.39 21.13 6.20
CA ALA A 822 -11.02 22.53 5.98
C ALA A 822 -10.63 22.82 4.52
N LEU A 823 -9.81 21.97 3.89
CA LEU A 823 -9.44 22.06 2.48
C LEU A 823 -10.66 22.02 1.54
N GLY A 824 -11.67 21.22 1.91
CA GLY A 824 -12.91 21.00 1.15
C GLY A 824 -14.00 22.06 1.32
N LEU A 825 -13.86 23.01 2.26
CA LEU A 825 -14.82 24.11 2.41
C LEU A 825 -14.76 25.05 1.20
N GLU A 826 -15.91 25.42 0.63
CA GLU A 826 -16.00 26.41 -0.46
C GLU A 826 -15.94 27.87 0.03
N SER A 827 -15.39 28.11 1.23
CA SER A 827 -15.36 29.43 1.87
C SER A 827 -14.40 30.42 1.19
N HIS A 828 -14.66 31.72 1.41
CA HIS A 828 -13.82 32.84 0.97
C HIS A 828 -12.55 33.02 1.84
N GLU A 829 -11.97 31.94 2.36
CA GLU A 829 -10.79 31.95 3.24
C GLU A 829 -9.67 31.09 2.63
N PRO A 830 -8.97 31.59 1.60
CA PRO A 830 -7.94 30.83 0.90
C PRO A 830 -6.77 30.44 1.81
N ASP A 831 -6.38 31.29 2.76
CA ASP A 831 -5.27 31.05 3.70
C ASP A 831 -5.50 29.77 4.53
N ARG A 832 -6.66 29.62 5.20
CA ARG A 832 -6.94 28.41 6.01
C ARG A 832 -7.03 27.13 5.18
N ARG A 833 -7.47 27.22 3.93
CA ARG A 833 -7.50 26.09 2.98
C ARG A 833 -6.10 25.71 2.51
N TYR A 834 -5.24 26.70 2.34
CA TYR A 834 -3.82 26.51 2.02
C TYR A 834 -3.07 25.88 3.19
N GLU A 835 -3.23 26.40 4.41
CA GLU A 835 -2.71 25.81 5.65
C GLU A 835 -3.17 24.35 5.84
N ALA A 836 -4.43 24.05 5.54
CA ALA A 836 -4.96 22.68 5.58
C ALA A 836 -4.28 21.77 4.54
N ALA A 837 -4.03 22.28 3.33
CA ALA A 837 -3.26 21.54 2.33
C ALA A 837 -1.79 21.32 2.73
N GLU A 838 -1.14 22.30 3.36
CA GLU A 838 0.22 22.16 3.91
C GLU A 838 0.24 21.13 5.05
N ARG A 839 -0.70 21.19 6.01
CA ARG A 839 -0.84 20.19 7.08
C ARG A 839 -1.07 18.78 6.53
N ILE A 840 -1.89 18.62 5.48
CA ILE A 840 -2.07 17.32 4.80
C ILE A 840 -0.80 16.88 4.06
N SER A 841 -0.03 17.79 3.44
CA SER A 841 1.25 17.44 2.81
C SER A 841 2.26 16.96 3.84
N ASN A 842 2.45 17.72 4.92
CA ASN A 842 3.34 17.36 6.03
C ASN A 842 2.98 16.01 6.66
N PHE A 843 1.68 15.67 6.73
CA PHE A 843 1.25 14.33 7.16
C PHE A 843 1.79 13.22 6.24
N PHE A 844 1.68 13.37 4.92
CA PHE A 844 2.18 12.36 3.98
C PHE A 844 3.70 12.34 3.85
N ASP A 845 4.31 13.52 3.83
CA ASP A 845 5.74 13.70 3.58
C ASP A 845 6.58 13.33 4.82
N VAL A 846 6.03 13.49 6.03
CA VAL A 846 6.74 13.35 7.31
C VAL A 846 5.99 12.43 8.28
N GLU A 847 4.83 12.85 8.80
CA GLU A 847 4.25 12.25 10.01
C GLU A 847 3.86 10.78 9.83
N LEU A 848 3.38 10.39 8.64
CA LEU A 848 3.08 9.01 8.29
C LEU A 848 4.33 8.12 8.28
N GLY A 849 5.48 8.66 7.88
CA GLY A 849 6.76 7.95 7.87
C GLY A 849 7.32 7.72 9.27
N ASP A 850 7.17 8.70 10.17
CA ASP A 850 7.64 8.61 11.56
C ASP A 850 6.72 7.77 12.46
N ALA A 851 5.39 7.90 12.29
CA ALA A 851 4.43 7.24 13.17
C ALA A 851 4.21 5.75 12.85
N LEU A 852 4.23 5.36 11.56
CA LEU A 852 3.93 4.00 11.13
C LEU A 852 4.91 2.93 11.69
N PRO A 853 6.24 3.14 11.76
CA PRO A 853 7.17 2.18 12.37
C PRO A 853 6.95 1.95 13.86
N VAL A 854 6.37 2.92 14.57
CA VAL A 854 6.01 2.77 15.99
C VAL A 854 4.70 1.99 16.11
N SER A 855 3.65 2.42 15.41
CA SER A 855 2.32 1.83 15.50
C SER A 855 2.20 0.44 14.86
N SER A 856 3.04 0.11 13.86
CA SER A 856 3.05 -1.22 13.23
C SER A 856 3.39 -2.33 14.23
N LYS A 857 4.23 -2.06 15.24
CA LYS A 857 4.54 -3.01 16.32
C LYS A 857 3.30 -3.37 17.15
N THR A 858 2.45 -2.38 17.42
CA THR A 858 1.18 -2.59 18.13
C THR A 858 0.23 -3.46 17.32
N LEU A 859 0.14 -3.25 16.00
CA LEU A 859 -0.68 -4.08 15.12
C LEU A 859 -0.15 -5.52 15.01
N VAL A 860 1.16 -5.71 14.86
CA VAL A 860 1.80 -7.04 14.86
C VAL A 860 1.45 -7.80 16.14
N ALA A 861 1.54 -7.15 17.30
CA ALA A 861 1.18 -7.75 18.59
C ALA A 861 -0.32 -8.06 18.78
N GLN A 862 -1.20 -7.55 17.90
CA GLN A 862 -2.65 -7.82 17.93
C GLN A 862 -3.09 -8.96 16.99
N LEU A 863 -2.22 -9.40 16.07
CA LEU A 863 -2.55 -10.36 15.03
C LEU A 863 -1.86 -11.71 15.26
N ASP A 864 -2.54 -12.80 14.91
CA ASP A 864 -1.87 -14.10 14.75
C ASP A 864 -1.16 -14.21 13.38
N GLU A 865 -0.26 -15.19 13.26
CA GLU A 865 0.54 -15.43 12.06
C GLU A 865 -0.31 -15.64 10.78
N THR A 866 -1.50 -16.26 10.92
CA THR A 866 -2.40 -16.54 9.79
C THR A 866 -3.09 -15.25 9.34
N ALA A 867 -3.56 -14.44 10.29
CA ALA A 867 -4.18 -13.15 10.04
C ALA A 867 -3.17 -12.13 9.47
N GLY A 868 -1.97 -12.07 10.02
CA GLY A 868 -0.86 -11.27 9.48
C GLY A 868 -0.53 -11.65 8.03
N THR A 869 -0.36 -12.96 7.76
CA THR A 869 -0.12 -13.47 6.40
C THR A 869 -1.27 -13.14 5.43
N ALA A 870 -2.52 -13.23 5.89
CA ALA A 870 -3.69 -12.88 5.08
C ALA A 870 -3.73 -11.39 4.72
N LEU A 871 -3.38 -10.51 5.67
CA LEU A 871 -3.30 -9.07 5.46
C LEU A 871 -2.16 -8.70 4.49
N VAL A 872 -0.96 -9.29 4.65
CA VAL A 872 0.19 -9.11 3.75
C VAL A 872 -0.21 -9.38 2.30
N ARG A 873 -0.85 -10.53 2.03
CA ARG A 873 -1.29 -10.95 0.69
C ARG A 873 -2.35 -10.03 0.06
N ARG A 874 -3.06 -9.24 0.86
CA ARG A 874 -4.05 -8.26 0.37
C ARG A 874 -3.45 -6.86 0.20
N LEU A 875 -2.47 -6.49 1.03
CA LEU A 875 -1.76 -5.22 0.97
C LEU A 875 -0.79 -5.13 -0.21
N VAL A 876 0.00 -6.18 -0.48
CA VAL A 876 1.10 -6.11 -1.45
C VAL A 876 1.26 -7.39 -2.25
N ASP A 877 1.67 -7.23 -3.51
CA ASP A 877 1.99 -8.33 -4.42
C ASP A 877 3.45 -8.74 -4.20
N MET A 878 3.71 -9.50 -3.14
CA MET A 878 5.07 -9.99 -2.83
C MET A 878 5.45 -11.09 -3.82
N PRO A 879 6.55 -10.95 -4.59
CA PRO A 879 7.04 -12.04 -5.43
C PRO A 879 7.43 -13.21 -4.53
N SER A 880 6.98 -14.43 -4.86
CA SER A 880 7.22 -15.67 -4.09
C SER A 880 8.68 -16.18 -4.17
N GLN A 881 9.64 -15.27 -4.25
CA GLN A 881 11.09 -15.48 -4.30
C GLN A 881 11.80 -14.65 -3.23
N ALA A 882 11.26 -14.64 -2.00
CA ALA A 882 12.14 -14.51 -0.85
C ALA A 882 12.98 -15.80 -0.77
N PRO A 883 14.32 -15.72 -0.59
CA PRO A 883 15.13 -16.92 -0.42
C PRO A 883 14.69 -17.66 0.85
N ASP A 884 14.51 -18.99 0.75
CA ASP A 884 14.07 -19.83 1.88
C ASP A 884 14.99 -19.65 3.10
N GLY A 885 14.40 -19.10 4.18
CA GLY A 885 15.00 -19.04 5.51
C GLY A 885 15.57 -17.68 5.94
N MET A 886 14.78 -16.91 6.70
CA MET A 886 15.15 -16.21 7.96
C MET A 886 14.18 -15.09 8.39
N GLN A 887 13.20 -14.69 7.56
CA GLN A 887 12.22 -13.67 7.92
C GLN A 887 10.97 -14.28 8.58
N SER A 888 10.46 -13.64 9.63
CA SER A 888 9.19 -14.02 10.29
C SER A 888 7.99 -13.33 9.64
N ALA A 889 6.79 -13.90 9.79
CA ALA A 889 5.55 -13.29 9.28
C ALA A 889 5.31 -11.85 9.81
N ASP A 890 5.77 -11.56 11.03
CA ASP A 890 5.77 -10.23 11.63
C ASP A 890 6.59 -9.22 10.81
N GLN A 891 7.78 -9.65 10.33
CA GLN A 891 8.63 -8.81 9.48
C GLN A 891 8.01 -8.63 8.09
N ASP A 892 7.36 -9.65 7.53
CA ASP A 892 6.63 -9.53 6.26
C ASP A 892 5.49 -8.52 6.36
N LEU A 893 4.77 -8.46 7.49
CA LEU A 893 3.73 -7.45 7.71
C LEU A 893 4.30 -6.03 7.82
N VAL A 894 5.40 -5.84 8.53
CA VAL A 894 6.07 -4.52 8.60
C VAL A 894 6.57 -4.09 7.21
N VAL A 895 7.17 -4.98 6.43
CA VAL A 895 7.61 -4.70 5.05
C VAL A 895 6.43 -4.42 4.11
N ALA A 896 5.30 -5.13 4.27
CA ALA A 896 4.07 -4.87 3.53
C ALA A 896 3.50 -3.48 3.82
N LEU A 897 3.47 -3.07 5.10
CA LEU A 897 3.00 -1.75 5.50
C LEU A 897 3.91 -0.63 4.98
N ASP A 898 5.24 -0.79 5.05
CA ASP A 898 6.19 0.21 4.53
C ASP A 898 6.13 0.37 3.00
N ARG A 899 6.05 -0.74 2.26
CA ARG A 899 5.78 -0.71 0.80
C ARG A 899 4.44 -0.03 0.50
N THR A 900 3.43 -0.29 1.31
CA THR A 900 2.11 0.35 1.16
C THR A 900 2.20 1.85 1.40
N ALA A 901 2.86 2.29 2.48
CA ALA A 901 3.08 3.69 2.81
C ALA A 901 3.89 4.41 1.72
N THR A 902 4.92 3.77 1.16
CA THR A 902 5.70 4.33 0.05
C THR A 902 4.83 4.60 -1.17
N ARG A 903 4.05 3.62 -1.65
CA ARG A 903 3.16 3.82 -2.80
C ARG A 903 1.98 4.77 -2.52
N VAL A 904 1.47 4.79 -1.29
CA VAL A 904 0.44 5.76 -0.86
C VAL A 904 1.01 7.17 -0.86
N ARG A 905 2.22 7.40 -0.31
CA ARG A 905 2.93 8.68 -0.37
C ARG A 905 3.16 9.16 -1.81
N GLU A 906 3.58 8.27 -2.71
CA GLU A 906 3.70 8.61 -4.13
C GLU A 906 2.40 9.13 -4.77
N VAL A 907 1.24 8.55 -4.42
CA VAL A 907 -0.04 8.88 -5.08
C VAL A 907 -0.74 10.06 -4.40
N TYR A 908 -0.83 10.04 -3.07
CA TYR A 908 -1.46 11.09 -2.27
C TYR A 908 -0.56 12.33 -2.13
N GLY A 909 0.76 12.16 -1.98
CA GLY A 909 1.74 13.26 -2.02
C GLY A 909 1.66 14.04 -3.35
N ARG A 910 1.74 13.35 -4.50
CA ARG A 910 1.53 14.00 -5.82
C ARG A 910 0.12 14.57 -6.01
N TRP A 911 -0.87 14.14 -5.24
CA TRP A 911 -2.21 14.72 -5.28
C TRP A 911 -2.30 16.01 -4.46
N ILE A 912 -1.78 16.02 -3.23
CA ILE A 912 -1.83 17.19 -2.34
C ILE A 912 -0.92 18.32 -2.82
N HIS A 913 0.26 18.02 -3.35
CA HIS A 913 1.13 19.01 -4.02
C HIS A 913 0.41 19.69 -5.20
N ARG A 914 -0.41 18.95 -5.97
CA ARG A 914 -1.25 19.54 -7.04
C ARG A 914 -2.41 20.40 -6.50
N GLN A 915 -2.83 20.21 -5.23
CA GLN A 915 -3.77 21.12 -4.58
C GLN A 915 -3.06 22.38 -4.09
N LEU A 916 -1.85 22.27 -3.53
CA LEU A 916 -0.99 23.41 -3.21
C LEU A 916 -0.68 24.26 -4.46
N ASP A 917 -0.39 23.64 -5.60
CA ASP A 917 -0.24 24.29 -6.91
C ASP A 917 -1.48 25.08 -7.36
N ALA A 918 -2.68 24.80 -6.83
CA ALA A 918 -3.89 25.56 -7.15
C ALA A 918 -3.88 26.97 -6.52
N PHE A 919 -3.04 27.20 -5.50
CA PHE A 919 -2.88 28.49 -4.85
C PHE A 919 -1.71 29.28 -5.47
N SER A 920 -1.83 30.59 -5.43
CA SER A 920 -0.82 31.60 -5.72
C SER A 920 -0.69 32.51 -4.50
N GLY A 921 0.45 33.16 -4.32
CA GLY A 921 0.63 34.00 -3.15
C GLY A 921 1.88 34.87 -3.21
N GLY A 922 1.85 35.94 -2.44
CA GLY A 922 3.00 36.79 -2.15
C GLY A 922 3.19 36.94 -0.65
N ILE A 923 4.21 37.69 -0.25
CA ILE A 923 4.40 38.08 1.14
C ILE A 923 3.37 39.15 1.51
N ALA A 924 2.69 38.98 2.64
CA ALA A 924 1.81 40.00 3.21
C ALA A 924 2.66 41.15 3.77
N ALA A 925 2.41 42.38 3.31
CA ALA A 925 3.21 43.54 3.71
C ALA A 925 2.87 44.02 5.12
N LYS A 926 3.90 44.21 5.96
CA LYS A 926 3.89 44.89 7.26
C LYS A 926 2.79 44.47 8.25
N ASP A 927 3.01 43.32 8.87
CA ASP A 927 2.94 43.18 10.34
C ASP A 927 3.73 41.91 10.70
N ASP A 928 5.05 42.09 10.88
CA ASP A 928 5.98 41.00 11.20
C ASP A 928 5.90 40.61 12.68
N GLY A 929 5.91 39.30 12.94
CA GLY A 929 6.37 38.81 14.23
C GLY A 929 7.86 39.11 14.36
N GLY A 930 8.25 39.83 15.42
CA GLY A 930 9.65 39.93 15.83
C GLY A 930 10.02 38.70 16.64
N TYR A 931 11.00 37.93 16.15
CA TYR A 931 11.49 36.72 16.81
C TYR A 931 12.92 36.95 17.32
N ARG A 932 13.27 36.28 18.42
CA ARG A 932 14.62 36.30 19.00
C ARG A 932 15.23 34.91 18.87
N ALA A 933 16.36 34.79 18.18
CA ALA A 933 17.15 33.58 18.10
C ALA A 933 18.33 33.63 19.06
N VAL A 934 18.56 32.53 19.79
CA VAL A 934 19.65 32.38 20.76
C VAL A 934 20.33 31.03 20.58
N VAL A 935 21.65 31.00 20.63
CA VAL A 935 22.42 29.75 20.68
C VAL A 935 22.49 29.28 22.13
N SER A 936 22.02 28.06 22.40
CA SER A 936 21.96 27.48 23.74
C SER A 936 22.50 26.06 23.82
N LYS A 937 23.09 25.78 24.98
CA LYS A 937 23.53 24.46 25.45
C LYS A 937 22.98 24.14 26.86
N HIS A 938 21.95 24.86 27.31
CA HIS A 938 21.21 24.57 28.54
C HIS A 938 20.20 23.44 28.33
N GLY A 939 19.92 22.64 29.36
CA GLY A 939 19.10 21.42 29.25
C GLY A 939 17.70 21.64 28.67
N ALA A 940 17.07 22.79 28.93
CA ALA A 940 15.78 23.15 28.35
C ALA A 940 15.80 23.22 26.81
N ALA A 941 16.90 23.71 26.20
CA ALA A 941 17.02 23.85 24.75
C ALA A 941 17.06 22.49 24.02
N TYR A 942 17.37 21.38 24.72
CA TYR A 942 17.24 20.02 24.18
C TYR A 942 15.82 19.74 23.65
N PHE A 943 14.81 20.19 24.39
CA PHE A 943 13.40 19.93 24.14
C PHE A 943 12.84 20.67 22.92
N ALA A 944 13.58 21.64 22.36
CA ALA A 944 13.24 22.25 21.08
C ALA A 944 13.12 21.21 19.94
N LYS A 945 13.89 20.11 20.00
CA LYS A 945 13.78 19.00 19.04
C LYS A 945 12.44 18.26 19.16
N VAL A 946 11.93 18.11 20.37
CA VAL A 946 10.65 17.45 20.66
C VAL A 946 9.49 18.34 20.22
N ALA A 947 9.54 19.64 20.57
CA ALA A 947 8.56 20.63 20.17
C ALA A 947 8.45 20.82 18.63
N THR A 948 9.56 20.65 17.90
CA THR A 948 9.61 20.72 16.43
C THR A 948 9.47 19.35 15.74
N LYS A 949 9.10 18.29 16.48
CA LYS A 949 8.90 16.91 15.98
C LYS A 949 10.08 16.38 15.14
N LEU A 950 11.32 16.64 15.54
CA LEU A 950 12.49 16.11 14.85
C LEU A 950 12.64 14.60 15.07
N CYS A 951 12.97 13.84 14.01
CA CYS A 951 13.26 12.40 14.10
C CYS A 951 14.45 12.07 15.04
N SER A 952 15.29 13.06 15.35
CA SER A 952 16.39 12.99 16.33
C SER A 952 16.02 13.53 17.73
N GLY A 953 14.73 13.70 18.01
CA GLY A 953 14.19 14.21 19.28
C GLY A 953 14.76 13.49 20.50
N ASP A 954 14.90 12.18 20.42
CA ASP A 954 15.39 11.30 21.48
C ASP A 954 16.93 11.12 21.55
N ASN A 955 17.69 11.70 20.61
CA ASN A 955 19.15 11.54 20.60
C ASN A 955 19.84 12.43 21.66
N VAL A 956 20.07 11.85 22.84
CA VAL A 956 20.85 12.41 23.97
C VAL A 956 22.36 12.45 23.64
N ARG A 957 22.91 11.44 22.94
CA ARG A 957 24.36 11.39 22.64
C ARG A 957 24.82 12.57 21.80
N MET A 958 24.02 12.95 20.81
CA MET A 958 24.24 14.18 20.02
C MET A 958 24.19 15.45 20.88
N TRP A 959 23.40 15.49 21.96
CA TRP A 959 23.41 16.65 22.88
C TRP A 959 24.74 16.79 23.60
N GLN A 960 25.37 15.67 24.00
CA GLN A 960 26.63 15.65 24.74
C GLN A 960 27.87 16.03 23.88
N GLU A 961 27.76 16.02 22.54
CA GLU A 961 28.83 16.43 21.62
C GLU A 961 29.30 17.88 21.84
N ARG A 962 30.62 18.11 22.00
CA ARG A 962 31.18 19.46 22.19
C ARG A 962 30.96 20.39 20.99
N ARG A 963 31.05 19.84 19.77
CA ARG A 963 30.90 20.60 18.52
C ARG A 963 29.47 21.07 18.22
N HIS A 964 28.45 20.45 18.84
CA HIS A 964 27.03 20.66 18.55
C HIS A 964 26.39 21.69 19.49
N SER A 965 25.39 22.45 19.04
CA SER A 965 24.50 23.30 19.87
C SER A 965 23.17 23.57 19.18
N HIS A 966 22.17 24.09 19.91
CA HIS A 966 20.87 24.47 19.34
C HIS A 966 20.77 25.99 19.18
N LEU A 967 20.38 26.45 18.00
CA LEU A 967 19.87 27.80 17.77
C LEU A 967 18.34 27.74 17.97
N VAL A 968 17.87 28.16 19.15
CA VAL A 968 16.44 28.21 19.50
C VAL A 968 15.87 29.58 19.16
N VAL A 969 14.63 29.64 18.68
CA VAL A 969 13.97 30.88 18.25
C VAL A 969 12.65 31.06 18.98
N PHE A 970 12.55 32.15 19.74
CA PHE A 970 11.40 32.51 20.55
C PHE A 970 10.57 33.64 19.91
N ASP A 971 9.26 33.53 20.02
CA ASP A 971 8.31 34.63 19.85
C ASP A 971 8.16 35.31 21.21
N LEU A 972 8.73 36.51 21.34
CA LEU A 972 8.75 37.27 22.59
C LEU A 972 7.36 37.79 22.97
N ALA A 973 6.53 38.13 21.98
CA ALA A 973 5.17 38.60 22.22
C ALA A 973 4.27 37.49 22.77
N ARG A 974 4.53 36.24 22.38
CA ARG A 974 3.83 35.03 22.85
C ARG A 974 4.56 34.25 23.95
N ARG A 975 5.74 34.72 24.39
CA ARG A 975 6.62 34.08 25.39
C ARG A 975 6.82 32.56 25.16
N ARG A 976 7.08 32.15 23.90
CA ARG A 976 7.19 30.73 23.52
C ARG A 976 8.18 30.45 22.39
N LEU A 977 8.67 29.21 22.31
CA LEU A 977 9.43 28.68 21.18
C LEU A 977 8.57 28.70 19.90
N SER A 978 9.18 29.12 18.79
CA SER A 978 8.56 29.11 17.46
C SER A 978 9.38 28.35 16.43
N ALA A 979 10.71 28.32 16.55
CA ALA A 979 11.57 27.59 15.63
C ALA A 979 12.88 27.14 16.29
N MET A 980 13.61 26.24 15.62
CA MET A 980 14.97 25.87 15.99
C MET A 980 15.79 25.44 14.77
N ALA A 981 17.12 25.52 14.92
CA ALA A 981 18.08 24.84 14.06
C ALA A 981 19.21 24.24 14.92
N MET A 982 19.93 23.28 14.36
CA MET A 982 21.15 22.75 14.97
C MET A 982 22.36 23.40 14.33
N ILE A 983 23.34 23.77 15.14
CA ILE A 983 24.61 24.33 14.67
C ILE A 983 25.79 23.49 15.14
N TYR A 984 26.79 23.38 14.28
CA TYR A 984 28.04 22.69 14.53
C TYR A 984 29.21 23.65 14.29
N VAL A 985 30.18 23.69 15.20
CA VAL A 985 31.44 24.43 15.03
C VAL A 985 32.58 23.42 15.03
N GLU A 986 33.17 23.19 13.85
CA GLU A 986 34.17 22.13 13.64
C GLU A 986 35.23 22.57 12.62
N GLN A 987 36.47 22.09 12.77
CA GLN A 987 37.53 22.33 11.79
C GLN A 987 37.34 21.43 10.57
N ILE A 988 37.12 22.04 9.40
CA ILE A 988 36.95 21.32 8.14
C ILE A 988 38.15 21.59 7.23
N SER A 989 39.11 20.66 7.21
CA SER A 989 40.39 20.76 6.47
C SER A 989 40.27 21.11 4.98
N ALA A 990 39.11 20.83 4.37
CA ALA A 990 38.79 21.15 2.98
C ALA A 990 38.37 22.62 2.75
N ILE A 991 38.10 23.37 3.81
CA ILE A 991 37.66 24.77 3.81
C ILE A 991 38.78 25.68 4.35
N ASP A 992 39.25 25.42 5.57
CA ASP A 992 40.34 26.13 6.25
C ASP A 992 41.04 25.13 7.19
N ARG A 993 42.36 25.19 7.29
CA ARG A 993 43.16 24.22 8.08
C ARG A 993 43.33 24.61 9.55
N ALA A 994 42.96 25.83 9.92
CA ALA A 994 43.18 26.36 11.26
C ALA A 994 41.88 26.89 11.89
N ARG A 995 41.05 27.60 11.12
CA ARG A 995 39.81 28.19 11.63
C ARG A 995 38.62 27.23 11.46
N PRO A 996 37.74 27.09 12.47
CA PRO A 996 36.55 26.26 12.34
C PRO A 996 35.51 26.89 11.40
N THR A 997 34.61 26.04 10.90
CA THR A 997 33.46 26.39 10.06
C THR A 997 32.18 26.22 10.88
N LEU A 998 31.24 27.16 10.74
CA LEU A 998 29.87 27.01 11.25
C LEU A 998 29.04 26.21 10.23
N ILE A 999 28.44 25.12 10.67
CA ILE A 999 27.55 24.28 9.84
C ILE A 999 26.16 24.29 10.48
N MET A 1000 25.15 24.80 9.77
CA MET A 1000 23.75 24.78 10.23
C MET A 1000 22.96 23.66 9.55
N ARG A 1001 22.11 22.97 10.31
CA ARG A 1001 21.21 21.92 9.81
C ARG A 1001 19.89 21.90 10.60
N ALA A 1002 18.96 21.05 10.20
CA ALA A 1002 17.70 20.78 10.91
C ALA A 1002 16.87 22.05 11.25
N ILE A 1003 16.77 22.99 10.30
CA ILE A 1003 15.91 24.18 10.40
C ILE A 1003 14.46 23.70 10.42
N ASN A 1004 13.77 23.87 11.55
CA ASN A 1004 12.38 23.46 11.74
C ASN A 1004 11.64 24.44 12.65
N THR A 1005 10.32 24.34 12.62
CA THR A 1005 9.40 25.30 13.20
C THR A 1005 8.29 24.53 13.94
N VAL A 1006 7.66 25.15 14.95
CA VAL A 1006 6.67 24.48 15.82
C VAL A 1006 5.28 24.51 15.17
N ALA A 1007 4.59 23.37 15.08
CA ALA A 1007 3.37 23.21 14.26
C ALA A 1007 2.26 24.29 14.41
N ASP A 1008 2.15 24.95 15.57
CA ASP A 1008 1.17 26.02 15.85
C ASP A 1008 1.74 27.44 15.68
N ALA A 1009 3.06 27.56 15.56
CA ALA A 1009 3.77 28.77 15.13
C ALA A 1009 3.79 28.91 13.59
N ASP A 1010 3.75 27.77 12.88
CA ASP A 1010 4.00 27.65 11.43
C ASP A 1010 2.92 28.20 10.51
N SER A 1011 1.65 28.12 10.95
CA SER A 1011 0.48 28.45 10.13
C SER A 1011 0.55 29.87 9.57
N GLY A 1012 0.85 29.96 8.26
CA GLY A 1012 0.86 31.20 7.49
C GLY A 1012 2.20 31.90 7.29
N HIS A 1013 3.36 31.33 7.66
CA HIS A 1013 4.68 31.93 7.39
C HIS A 1013 5.36 31.40 6.11
N ASP A 1014 6.08 32.25 5.39
CA ASP A 1014 6.77 31.85 4.16
C ASP A 1014 8.11 31.13 4.43
N ALA A 1015 8.25 29.92 3.90
CA ALA A 1015 9.46 29.09 4.03
C ALA A 1015 10.76 29.77 3.56
N THR A 1016 10.70 30.59 2.51
CA THR A 1016 11.88 31.32 2.02
C THR A 1016 12.27 32.44 2.98
N SER A 1017 11.29 33.10 3.61
CA SER A 1017 11.55 34.08 4.68
C SER A 1017 12.18 33.43 5.91
N ILE A 1018 11.66 32.27 6.35
CA ILE A 1018 12.20 31.51 7.49
C ILE A 1018 13.66 31.13 7.21
N VAL A 1019 13.93 30.47 6.08
CA VAL A 1019 15.29 30.08 5.69
C VAL A 1019 16.21 31.29 5.59
N ARG A 1020 15.78 32.40 4.98
CA ARG A 1020 16.59 33.62 4.88
C ARG A 1020 17.00 34.16 6.25
N ALA A 1021 16.07 34.19 7.21
CA ALA A 1021 16.35 34.63 8.58
C ALA A 1021 17.39 33.72 9.27
N PHE A 1022 17.21 32.40 9.20
CA PHE A 1022 18.18 31.43 9.75
C PHE A 1022 19.57 31.56 9.12
N LEU A 1023 19.65 31.65 7.80
CA LEU A 1023 20.94 31.78 7.10
C LEU A 1023 21.63 33.12 7.40
N SER A 1024 20.87 34.22 7.54
CA SER A 1024 21.42 35.52 7.94
C SER A 1024 22.00 35.50 9.36
N VAL A 1025 21.35 34.81 10.30
CA VAL A 1025 21.88 34.62 11.66
C VAL A 1025 23.11 33.72 11.67
N GLY A 1026 23.14 32.66 10.84
CA GLY A 1026 24.35 31.85 10.65
C GLY A 1026 25.55 32.66 10.14
N GLU A 1027 25.34 33.55 9.17
CA GLU A 1027 26.37 34.47 8.69
C GLU A 1027 26.84 35.45 9.78
N GLN A 1028 25.92 36.04 10.56
CA GLN A 1028 26.25 36.93 11.67
C GLN A 1028 27.10 36.23 12.75
N ILE A 1029 26.69 35.03 13.19
CA ILE A 1029 27.47 34.21 14.14
C ILE A 1029 28.88 33.95 13.59
N ALA A 1030 29.00 33.60 12.31
CA ALA A 1030 30.28 33.27 11.71
C ALA A 1030 31.23 34.48 11.55
N LYS A 1031 30.67 35.66 11.27
CA LYS A 1031 31.41 36.93 11.22
C LYS A 1031 31.87 37.37 12.62
N GLU A 1032 30.96 37.41 13.59
CA GLU A 1032 31.24 37.83 14.97
C GLU A 1032 32.28 36.94 15.66
N ASN A 1033 32.42 35.68 15.23
CA ASN A 1033 33.37 34.71 15.77
C ASN A 1033 34.63 34.48 14.91
N ASN A 1034 34.86 35.28 13.85
CA ASN A 1034 36.01 35.14 12.94
C ASN A 1034 36.19 33.70 12.40
N LEU A 1035 35.08 33.04 12.05
CA LEU A 1035 35.10 31.69 11.52
C LEU A 1035 35.59 31.66 10.07
N ALA A 1036 36.02 30.50 9.60
CA ALA A 1036 36.46 30.32 8.22
C ALA A 1036 35.33 30.58 7.21
N ALA A 1037 34.16 30.00 7.51
CA ALA A 1037 32.99 29.98 6.65
C ALA A 1037 31.72 29.68 7.45
N PHE A 1038 30.58 29.95 6.81
CA PHE A 1038 29.26 29.45 7.18
C PHE A 1038 28.75 28.55 6.06
N ALA A 1039 28.26 27.37 6.42
CA ALA A 1039 27.82 26.34 5.49
C ALA A 1039 26.55 25.60 5.94
N VAL A 1040 25.93 24.90 5.00
CA VAL A 1040 24.88 23.90 5.25
C VAL A 1040 25.26 22.58 4.57
N PRO A 1041 24.92 21.41 5.14
CA PRO A 1041 25.21 20.13 4.49
C PRO A 1041 24.31 19.91 3.27
N THR A 1042 24.71 19.01 2.36
CA THR A 1042 23.74 18.46 1.40
C THR A 1042 22.63 17.73 2.13
N ASN A 1043 21.39 17.78 1.62
CA ASN A 1043 20.36 16.90 2.13
C ASN A 1043 20.71 15.44 1.78
N THR A 1044 20.38 14.52 2.67
CA THR A 1044 20.51 13.07 2.50
C THR A 1044 19.20 12.41 2.95
N ASP A 1045 19.06 11.10 2.76
CA ASP A 1045 17.89 10.32 3.20
C ASP A 1045 17.62 10.39 4.72
N GLN A 1046 18.52 11.01 5.51
CA GLN A 1046 18.37 11.25 6.94
C GLN A 1046 17.89 12.67 7.27
N HIS A 1047 17.31 13.38 6.30
CA HIS A 1047 16.67 14.69 6.45
C HIS A 1047 17.57 15.71 7.18
N LEU A 1048 18.79 15.90 6.69
CA LEU A 1048 19.77 16.75 7.36
C LEU A 1048 19.31 18.20 7.46
N LEU A 1049 18.71 18.75 6.40
CA LEU A 1049 18.33 20.16 6.33
C LEU A 1049 17.09 20.51 7.14
N SER A 1050 16.01 19.72 7.02
CA SER A 1050 14.71 19.91 7.67
C SER A 1050 13.88 18.63 7.49
N ASN A 1051 12.89 18.38 8.35
CA ASN A 1051 11.87 17.37 8.05
C ASN A 1051 10.82 17.92 7.06
N ARG A 1052 10.68 19.25 6.94
CA ARG A 1052 9.75 19.91 5.99
C ARG A 1052 10.34 20.07 4.59
N ASN A 1053 9.66 19.56 3.57
CA ASN A 1053 10.07 19.67 2.17
C ASN A 1053 10.20 21.12 1.66
N ASP A 1054 9.32 22.02 2.09
CA ASP A 1054 9.33 23.43 1.64
C ASP A 1054 10.52 24.22 2.19
N ILE A 1055 10.96 23.91 3.41
CA ILE A 1055 12.20 24.42 4.00
C ILE A 1055 13.43 23.81 3.28
N VAL A 1056 13.42 22.50 3.00
CA VAL A 1056 14.48 21.84 2.20
C VAL A 1056 14.63 22.53 0.84
N ASP A 1057 13.53 22.72 0.10
CA ASP A 1057 13.54 23.37 -1.20
C ASP A 1057 14.02 24.82 -1.12
N ALA A 1058 13.62 25.58 -0.09
CA ALA A 1058 14.10 26.94 0.10
C ALA A 1058 15.63 27.01 0.35
N VAL A 1059 16.19 26.11 1.17
CA VAL A 1059 17.64 25.99 1.38
C VAL A 1059 18.35 25.59 0.08
N VAL A 1060 17.85 24.55 -0.59
CA VAL A 1060 18.43 23.99 -1.83
C VAL A 1060 18.41 25.03 -2.97
N ASN A 1061 17.33 25.80 -3.12
CA ASN A 1061 17.26 26.88 -4.11
C ASN A 1061 18.27 28.00 -3.82
N ARG A 1062 18.54 28.35 -2.55
CA ARG A 1062 19.63 29.29 -2.19
C ARG A 1062 20.99 28.69 -2.53
N CYS A 1063 21.25 27.42 -2.19
CA CYS A 1063 22.51 26.73 -2.46
C CYS A 1063 22.85 26.59 -3.97
N HIS A 1064 21.85 26.52 -4.85
CA HIS A 1064 22.06 26.31 -6.28
C HIS A 1064 21.95 27.56 -7.17
N GLY A 1065 21.59 28.73 -6.61
CA GLY A 1065 21.69 30.01 -7.31
C GLY A 1065 20.98 30.07 -8.67
N LYS A 1066 19.68 29.73 -8.74
CA LYS A 1066 18.92 29.88 -9.99
C LYS A 1066 18.88 31.35 -10.44
N LYS A 1067 19.43 31.62 -11.63
CA LYS A 1067 19.08 32.81 -12.41
C LYS A 1067 17.58 32.77 -12.71
N THR A 1068 16.81 33.66 -12.11
CA THR A 1068 15.41 33.90 -12.47
C THR A 1068 15.35 34.76 -13.72
N ASP A 1069 15.22 34.12 -14.90
CA ASP A 1069 14.85 34.82 -16.12
C ASP A 1069 13.43 35.41 -15.98
N LYS A 1070 13.35 36.76 -16.04
CA LYS A 1070 12.13 37.60 -16.15
C LYS A 1070 11.29 37.63 -14.84
N SER A 1071 10.95 38.78 -14.25
CA SER A 1071 10.49 40.01 -14.91
C SER A 1071 10.51 41.26 -14.00
N GLY A 1072 11.01 42.38 -14.53
CA GLY A 1072 10.52 43.76 -14.29
C GLY A 1072 10.33 44.26 -12.84
N GLY A 1073 11.31 45.04 -12.36
CA GLY A 1073 11.17 45.91 -11.19
C GLY A 1073 12.49 46.66 -10.91
N ASP A 1074 12.51 47.97 -11.13
CA ASP A 1074 13.68 48.82 -10.85
C ASP A 1074 13.85 49.04 -9.33
N GLU A 1075 14.45 48.06 -8.64
CA GLU A 1075 15.09 48.29 -7.35
C GLU A 1075 16.61 48.24 -7.51
N LYS A 1076 17.26 49.39 -7.26
CA LYS A 1076 18.71 49.56 -7.31
C LYS A 1076 19.40 48.54 -6.40
N SER A 1077 19.92 47.47 -7.00
CA SER A 1077 20.52 46.37 -6.26
C SER A 1077 21.87 46.79 -5.67
N ALA A 1078 22.08 46.46 -4.40
CA ALA A 1078 23.37 46.57 -3.72
C ALA A 1078 24.43 45.63 -4.39
N PRO A 1079 25.74 45.86 -4.18
CA PRO A 1079 26.78 45.16 -4.94
C PRO A 1079 26.85 43.65 -4.68
N GLN A 1080 27.41 42.96 -5.67
CA GLN A 1080 27.51 41.50 -5.86
C GLN A 1080 27.48 40.63 -4.58
N ASP A 1081 26.36 39.92 -4.40
CA ASP A 1081 26.17 38.89 -3.37
C ASP A 1081 27.06 37.66 -3.64
N ASN A 1082 27.79 37.18 -2.62
CA ASN A 1082 28.70 36.04 -2.73
C ASN A 1082 27.95 34.78 -3.20
N GLN A 1083 28.28 34.25 -4.38
CA GLN A 1083 27.61 33.04 -4.88
C GLN A 1083 27.98 31.80 -4.04
N PRO A 1084 27.00 31.02 -3.57
CA PRO A 1084 27.24 29.78 -2.85
C PRO A 1084 28.11 28.78 -3.63
N ARG A 1085 29.02 28.11 -2.93
CA ARG A 1085 29.92 27.10 -3.52
C ARG A 1085 29.84 25.77 -2.79
N ALA A 1086 29.79 24.68 -3.55
CA ALA A 1086 29.84 23.32 -3.00
C ALA A 1086 31.29 22.87 -2.77
N VAL A 1087 31.61 22.44 -1.55
CA VAL A 1087 32.87 21.80 -1.19
C VAL A 1087 32.62 20.33 -0.93
N ARG A 1088 33.37 19.46 -1.63
CA ARG A 1088 33.39 18.01 -1.38
C ARG A 1088 34.42 17.69 -0.31
N LEU A 1089 33.98 16.98 0.72
CA LEU A 1089 34.84 16.49 1.79
C LEU A 1089 35.56 15.20 1.35
N ARG A 1090 36.56 14.79 2.12
CA ARG A 1090 37.24 13.52 1.88
C ARG A 1090 36.45 12.37 2.51
N ARG A 1091 36.54 11.17 1.93
CA ARG A 1091 35.80 9.98 2.43
C ARG A 1091 36.21 9.54 3.83
N ASP A 1092 37.41 9.89 4.25
CA ASP A 1092 38.01 9.65 5.56
C ASP A 1092 37.79 10.82 6.55
N GLU A 1093 37.35 11.99 6.06
CA GLU A 1093 37.03 13.20 6.85
C GLU A 1093 35.63 13.77 6.49
N PRO A 1094 34.53 12.99 6.55
CA PRO A 1094 33.18 13.50 6.28
C PRO A 1094 32.63 14.30 7.47
N PHE A 1095 31.69 15.20 7.22
CA PHE A 1095 30.92 15.85 8.29
C PHE A 1095 29.85 14.89 8.82
N TYR A 1096 29.82 14.67 10.13
CA TYR A 1096 28.79 13.85 10.79
C TYR A 1096 27.67 14.73 11.33
N GLY A 1097 26.45 14.53 10.83
CA GLY A 1097 25.29 15.37 11.17
C GLY A 1097 24.60 15.06 12.51
N TYR A 1098 24.97 13.99 13.21
CA TYR A 1098 24.51 13.66 14.57
C TYR A 1098 25.72 13.52 15.51
N GLU A 1099 25.79 12.49 16.36
CA GLU A 1099 27.04 12.13 17.04
C GLU A 1099 28.12 11.63 16.04
N GLN A 1100 29.40 11.68 16.44
CA GLN A 1100 30.51 11.28 15.58
C GLN A 1100 30.34 9.85 15.06
N GLY A 1101 30.48 9.65 13.74
CA GLY A 1101 30.22 8.36 13.09
C GLY A 1101 28.78 8.13 12.62
N ARG A 1102 27.85 9.08 12.86
CA ARG A 1102 26.45 9.02 12.36
C ARG A 1102 26.14 10.15 11.38
N ALA A 1103 25.24 9.87 10.43
CA ALA A 1103 24.77 10.82 9.43
C ALA A 1103 25.90 11.51 8.62
N PRO A 1104 26.80 10.76 7.96
CA PRO A 1104 27.86 11.36 7.16
C PRO A 1104 27.30 12.15 5.97
N ALA A 1105 27.87 13.33 5.72
CA ALA A 1105 27.62 14.15 4.56
C ALA A 1105 28.94 14.50 3.87
N ASP A 1106 29.08 14.07 2.61
CA ASP A 1106 30.30 14.27 1.80
C ASP A 1106 30.39 15.66 1.14
N VAL A 1107 29.35 16.50 1.29
CA VAL A 1107 29.24 17.80 0.63
C VAL A 1107 28.68 18.85 1.58
N LEU A 1108 29.39 19.98 1.68
CA LEU A 1108 28.93 21.20 2.34
C LEU A 1108 28.77 22.32 1.31
N TYR A 1109 27.66 23.06 1.37
CA TYR A 1109 27.44 24.28 0.61
C TYR A 1109 27.85 25.47 1.46
N ILE A 1110 28.95 26.13 1.08
CA ILE A 1110 29.39 27.37 1.71
C ILE A 1110 28.49 28.50 1.21
N LEU A 1111 27.89 29.22 2.15
CA LEU A 1111 26.99 30.35 1.91
C LEU A 1111 27.68 31.70 2.19
N TRP A 1112 28.69 31.70 3.08
CA TRP A 1112 29.57 32.83 3.34
C TRP A 1112 30.98 32.33 3.67
N SER A 1113 32.04 33.05 3.27
CA SER A 1113 33.39 32.83 3.79
C SER A 1113 34.21 34.10 3.89
N ALA A 1114 35.00 34.20 4.96
CA ALA A 1114 35.86 35.36 5.23
C ALA A 1114 36.90 35.60 4.11
N ALA A 1115 37.30 34.55 3.38
CA ALA A 1115 38.25 34.65 2.27
C ALA A 1115 37.65 35.27 1.00
N ASP A 1116 36.33 35.16 0.81
CA ASP A 1116 35.65 35.76 -0.34
C ASP A 1116 35.28 37.22 -0.04
N GLU A 1117 34.90 37.53 1.20
CA GLU A 1117 34.64 38.90 1.67
C GLU A 1117 35.92 39.76 1.64
N ALA A 1118 37.05 39.28 2.16
CA ALA A 1118 38.34 39.98 2.07
C ALA A 1118 38.82 40.23 0.62
N ARG A 1119 38.39 39.40 -0.34
CA ARG A 1119 38.63 39.59 -1.78
C ARG A 1119 37.69 40.63 -2.39
N ALA A 1120 36.44 40.70 -1.93
CA ALA A 1120 35.51 41.75 -2.34
C ALA A 1120 35.99 43.13 -1.86
N ASP A 1121 36.41 43.25 -0.60
CA ASP A 1121 36.91 44.51 -0.03
C ASP A 1121 38.19 45.01 -0.73
N THR A 1122 39.12 44.12 -1.05
CA THR A 1122 40.35 44.51 -1.79
C THR A 1122 40.08 44.96 -3.23
N ASN A 1123 39.05 44.42 -3.88
CA ASN A 1123 38.58 44.90 -5.18
C ASN A 1123 37.83 46.24 -5.07
N ALA A 1124 36.97 46.41 -4.06
CA ALA A 1124 36.23 47.65 -3.85
C ALA A 1124 37.14 48.86 -3.52
N VAL A 1125 38.22 48.63 -2.77
CA VAL A 1125 39.22 49.66 -2.46
C VAL A 1125 40.09 50.02 -3.67
N SER A 1126 40.25 49.12 -4.65
CA SER A 1126 40.99 49.43 -5.88
C SER A 1126 40.15 50.17 -6.93
N ASP A 1127 38.83 49.92 -7.02
CA ASP A 1127 37.93 50.71 -7.87
C ASP A 1127 37.69 52.14 -7.32
N ALA A 1128 37.86 52.38 -6.02
CA ALA A 1128 37.75 53.71 -5.42
C ALA A 1128 39.00 54.62 -5.64
N LEU A 1129 40.00 54.13 -6.36
CA LEU A 1129 41.27 54.81 -6.67
C LEU A 1129 41.51 55.05 -8.17
N VAL A 1130 40.43 55.01 -8.98
CA VAL A 1130 40.42 55.25 -10.43
C VAL A 1130 39.64 56.52 -10.77
#